data_AF-A0A336MV53-F1
#
_entry.id   AF-A0A336MV53-F1
#
_cell.length_a   1.000
_cell.length_b   1.000
_cell.length_c   1.000
_cell.angle_alpha   90.00
_cell.angle_beta   90.00
_cell.angle_gamma   90.00
#
_symmetry.space_group_name_H-M   'P 1'
#
loop_
_entity.id
_entity.type
_entity.pdbx_description
1 polymer ?
#
loop_
_entity_poly.entity_id
_entity_poly.type
_entity_poly.pdbx_seq_one_letter_code
_entity_poly.pdbx_strand_id
1 'polypeptide(L)'
;MYKLLGFVLTTFLITVLAQENAQTRIPKSLEECYRDRNIYERDNRLPMTINTLIELIKKIEDTPGLNMDIRELAVTLIHRFKQDGIEKAKNVEPSEYVLPYSPTGYQFNKHKILLENLLPGNALRFPNETLTMEEQCAMHFMLSTSIDKEIRGDEAMRCSSLAQYRTNRIPREAESDIELMTNFKETEKRKGELKEGTEYDDYDETERETPIDTSRTVDFGVEYDENAISQCPVENGVIRTKWGAVSAGPLLSGIAAGLQPQMVRSDLITVKARSAKPILRRSRRQTQRIVDNRWAATLSGDVSEAALLQGPNKKRDIQVGAKGAWNSTTLPRWYFLSQRDRFEMTDAEIRGGLDGLIIAKKIKQWNDQVSGLRLSQILDMYYSQRGIFSGDEKACKRKDLFEEVAPIAELKQQSTAFSSILDKTLSFVTLSDAAFEQFSNDASDSLYRYVPQSLNDPSCDATQRNVNDKSELRTVSDLFIFIDTQWAFTDIQPVIGDILQNIDLGFGTNYTLLSAHQAEILVNSSQNSFAMLQWNQTVHDRQTRGLNLPRVLEKLKELSGNVLDHEKSLNNLVGRSKIALIVPQMAGVSDAERNTALEQLDVLRDIAPDLRILFLANGSPTRFEQFVKDKKDDLFQLNIVSGVGNEIQTQTLPVINRIQELPRRLVNHKCGAQWDGDRGNNHNLNQFIEPNGVIYYKLSPNYFYRQQDNRKIRVQNMGYASLTVCHSRTNEFPRQNATNQDGQTCRNINMDTVQIDLPNPCDGQYYIRTCHPLYISVEYPQSAPTTNFRCSENACRSPDSAKFVIHGENLGCFSGAGQLFGSFILILMSLYTSLRFFY
;
A
#
# COMPACT_ATOMS: atom_id res chain seq x y z
N MET A 1 -4.54 21.70 -55.85
CA MET A 1 -4.20 22.46 -54.63
C MET A 1 -5.03 22.03 -53.41
N TYR A 2 -6.35 21.92 -53.49
CA TYR A 2 -7.21 21.55 -52.33
C TYR A 2 -6.97 20.14 -51.72
N LYS A 3 -6.54 19.15 -52.52
CA LYS A 3 -6.19 17.82 -52.01
C LYS A 3 -4.86 17.77 -51.24
N LEU A 4 -3.93 18.67 -51.54
CA LEU A 4 -2.65 18.77 -50.83
C LEU A 4 -2.83 19.49 -49.48
N LEU A 5 -3.69 20.51 -49.45
CA LEU A 5 -4.03 21.24 -48.21
C LEU A 5 -4.78 20.34 -47.21
N GLY A 6 -5.69 19.49 -47.70
CA GLY A 6 -6.41 18.53 -46.85
C GLY A 6 -5.51 17.47 -46.21
N PHE A 7 -4.48 16.98 -46.94
CA PHE A 7 -3.52 16.00 -46.41
C PHE A 7 -2.52 16.63 -45.43
N VAL A 8 -2.16 17.90 -45.63
CA VAL A 8 -1.32 18.66 -44.70
C VAL A 8 -2.10 19.03 -43.43
N LEU A 9 -3.39 19.37 -43.52
CA LEU A 9 -4.21 19.66 -42.34
C LEU A 9 -4.51 18.41 -41.51
N THR A 10 -4.79 17.26 -42.14
CA THR A 10 -5.00 16.00 -41.39
C THR A 10 -3.71 15.45 -40.80
N THR A 11 -2.56 15.60 -41.46
CA THR A 11 -1.27 15.25 -40.85
C THR A 11 -0.89 16.21 -39.72
N PHE A 12 -1.15 17.52 -39.83
CA PHE A 12 -0.89 18.47 -38.73
C PHE A 12 -1.80 18.26 -37.51
N LEU A 13 -3.08 17.90 -37.71
CA LEU A 13 -4.00 17.61 -36.59
C LEU A 13 -3.69 16.28 -35.90
N ILE A 14 -3.09 15.30 -36.60
CA ILE A 14 -2.70 14.01 -36.01
C ILE A 14 -1.35 14.10 -35.28
N THR A 15 -0.45 15.03 -35.64
CA THR A 15 0.88 15.13 -35.02
C THR A 15 0.93 15.89 -33.68
N VAL A 16 -0.11 16.61 -33.28
CA VAL A 16 -0.07 17.45 -32.06
C VAL A 16 -0.54 16.72 -30.78
N LEU A 17 -1.22 15.57 -30.91
CA LEU A 17 -1.69 14.77 -29.76
C LEU A 17 -0.72 13.65 -29.35
N ALA A 18 0.43 13.52 -30.02
CA ALA A 18 1.18 12.27 -29.97
C ALA A 18 1.94 12.04 -28.64
N GLN A 19 2.39 13.07 -27.91
CA GLN A 19 3.15 12.93 -26.65
C GLN A 19 2.99 14.17 -25.75
N GLU A 20 1.85 14.32 -25.08
CA GLU A 20 1.52 15.50 -24.27
C GLU A 20 2.54 15.73 -23.13
N ASN A 21 3.04 14.66 -22.52
CA ASN A 21 3.92 14.71 -21.33
C ASN A 21 5.43 14.86 -21.64
N ALA A 22 5.80 14.97 -22.92
CA ALA A 22 7.19 15.23 -23.34
C ALA A 22 7.44 16.73 -23.63
N GLN A 23 6.44 17.59 -23.39
CA GLN A 23 6.50 19.02 -23.66
C GLN A 23 7.06 19.81 -22.47
N THR A 24 7.59 21.02 -22.71
CA THR A 24 8.11 21.92 -21.68
C THR A 24 7.02 22.68 -20.91
N ARG A 25 5.79 22.16 -20.93
CA ARG A 25 4.62 22.72 -20.25
C ARG A 25 3.85 21.57 -19.61
N ILE A 26 3.11 21.88 -18.55
CA ILE A 26 2.20 20.91 -17.96
C ILE A 26 1.07 20.64 -18.97
N PRO A 27 0.76 19.38 -19.28
CA PRO A 27 -0.31 19.02 -20.20
C PRO A 27 -1.66 19.35 -19.57
N LYS A 28 -2.66 19.66 -20.41
CA LYS A 28 -3.99 20.07 -19.96
C LYS A 28 -4.64 19.08 -19.00
N SER A 29 -4.40 17.78 -19.19
CA SER A 29 -4.92 16.72 -18.32
C SER A 29 -4.33 16.69 -16.91
N LEU A 30 -3.22 17.41 -16.66
CA LEU A 30 -2.57 17.48 -15.36
C LEU A 30 -2.59 18.89 -14.76
N GLU A 31 -3.05 19.91 -15.49
CA GLU A 31 -3.10 21.29 -14.99
C GLU A 31 -3.90 21.40 -13.69
N GLU A 32 -5.01 20.67 -13.57
CA GLU A 32 -5.88 20.71 -12.39
C GLU A 32 -5.17 20.21 -11.13
N CYS A 33 -4.24 19.26 -11.25
CA CYS A 33 -3.41 18.76 -10.14
C CYS A 33 -2.55 19.85 -9.49
N TYR A 34 -2.28 20.95 -10.21
CA TYR A 34 -1.47 22.07 -9.75
C TYR A 34 -2.29 23.34 -9.52
N ARG A 35 -3.52 23.42 -10.06
CA ARG A 35 -4.44 24.56 -9.87
C ARG A 35 -5.31 24.39 -8.63
N ASP A 36 -5.78 23.18 -8.36
CA ASP A 36 -6.57 22.91 -7.17
C ASP A 36 -5.65 22.80 -5.95
N ARG A 37 -5.77 23.77 -5.04
CA ARG A 37 -4.98 23.81 -3.80
C ARG A 37 -5.21 22.60 -2.92
N ASN A 38 -6.42 22.06 -2.87
CA ASN A 38 -6.73 20.89 -2.04
C ASN A 38 -6.04 19.63 -2.57
N ILE A 39 -5.99 19.45 -3.90
CA ILE A 39 -5.33 18.29 -4.53
C ILE A 39 -3.80 18.45 -4.51
N TYR A 40 -3.32 19.67 -4.77
CA TYR A 40 -1.90 19.97 -4.73
C TYR A 40 -1.33 19.85 -3.31
N GLU A 41 -2.08 20.18 -2.27
CA GLU A 41 -1.62 20.04 -0.88
C GLU A 41 -1.30 18.57 -0.55
N ARG A 42 -0.04 18.30 -0.19
CA ARG A 42 0.46 16.92 0.02
C ARG A 42 -0.28 16.23 1.16
N ASP A 43 -0.64 16.97 2.20
CA ASP A 43 -1.36 16.44 3.36
C ASP A 43 -2.78 15.98 3.02
N ASN A 44 -3.34 16.36 1.86
CA ASN A 44 -4.64 15.91 1.39
C ASN A 44 -4.57 14.78 0.35
N ARG A 45 -3.37 14.42 -0.12
CA ARG A 45 -3.18 13.40 -1.15
C ARG A 45 -3.43 11.99 -0.61
N LEU A 46 -3.61 11.06 -1.54
CA LEU A 46 -3.60 9.63 -1.23
C LEU A 46 -2.24 9.20 -0.67
N PRO A 47 -2.19 8.18 0.21
CA PRO A 47 -0.94 7.60 0.68
C PRO A 47 -0.10 7.10 -0.49
N MET A 48 1.17 7.51 -0.51
CA MET A 48 2.15 7.09 -1.51
C MET A 48 2.70 5.71 -1.15
N THR A 49 1.88 4.66 -1.29
CA THR A 49 2.25 3.26 -1.01
C THR A 49 2.16 2.41 -2.27
N ILE A 50 2.91 1.30 -2.31
CA ILE A 50 2.79 0.31 -3.39
C ILE A 50 1.36 -0.26 -3.49
N ASN A 51 0.68 -0.45 -2.35
CA ASN A 51 -0.69 -0.95 -2.33
C ASN A 51 -1.65 0.03 -3.00
N THR A 52 -1.51 1.34 -2.72
CA THR A 52 -2.34 2.37 -3.37
C THR A 52 -2.09 2.42 -4.88
N LEU A 53 -0.83 2.30 -5.33
CA LEU A 53 -0.51 2.20 -6.75
C LEU A 53 -1.14 0.97 -7.41
N ILE A 54 -1.07 -0.20 -6.74
CA ILE A 54 -1.68 -1.45 -7.22
C ILE A 54 -3.22 -1.32 -7.29
N GLU A 55 -3.86 -0.72 -6.28
CA GLU A 55 -5.31 -0.47 -6.26
C GLU A 55 -5.75 0.42 -7.42
N LEU A 56 -5.00 1.50 -7.70
CA LEU A 56 -5.27 2.40 -8.84
C LEU A 56 -5.10 1.69 -10.18
N ILE A 57 -4.01 0.93 -10.37
CA ILE A 57 -3.78 0.16 -11.60
C ILE A 57 -4.86 -0.91 -11.78
N LYS A 58 -5.23 -1.62 -10.71
CA LYS A 58 -6.28 -2.65 -10.76
C LYS A 58 -7.64 -2.05 -11.12
N LYS A 59 -8.00 -0.88 -10.57
CA LYS A 59 -9.22 -0.15 -10.95
C LYS A 59 -9.25 0.15 -12.45
N ILE A 60 -8.09 0.45 -13.05
CA ILE A 60 -7.95 0.63 -14.50
C ILE A 60 -8.16 -0.70 -15.22
N GLU A 61 -7.45 -1.75 -14.84
CA GLU A 61 -7.53 -3.09 -15.46
C GLU A 61 -8.93 -3.71 -15.38
N ASP A 62 -9.68 -3.46 -14.32
CA ASP A 62 -11.03 -3.99 -14.11
C ASP A 62 -12.12 -3.13 -14.80
N THR A 63 -11.75 -2.08 -15.54
CA THR A 63 -12.71 -1.25 -16.29
C THR A 63 -13.41 -2.07 -17.38
N PRO A 64 -14.76 -2.15 -17.40
CA PRO A 64 -15.50 -2.90 -18.40
C PRO A 64 -15.17 -2.42 -19.83
N GLY A 65 -14.83 -3.37 -20.70
CA GLY A 65 -14.52 -3.08 -22.11
C GLY A 65 -13.09 -2.56 -22.36
N LEU A 66 -12.26 -2.39 -21.33
CA LEU A 66 -10.84 -2.11 -21.51
C LEU A 66 -10.16 -3.35 -22.09
N ASN A 67 -9.63 -3.23 -23.30
CA ASN A 67 -8.86 -4.28 -23.96
C ASN A 67 -7.44 -3.77 -24.20
N MET A 68 -6.62 -3.84 -23.16
CA MET A 68 -5.19 -3.52 -23.16
C MET A 68 -4.42 -4.67 -22.53
N ASP A 69 -3.37 -5.12 -23.23
CA ASP A 69 -2.38 -6.01 -22.63
C ASP A 69 -1.49 -5.23 -21.64
N ILE A 70 -0.68 -5.94 -20.85
CA ILE A 70 0.22 -5.34 -19.86
C ILE A 70 1.18 -4.30 -20.47
N ARG A 71 1.59 -4.50 -21.73
CA ARG A 71 2.49 -3.59 -22.44
C ARG A 71 1.76 -2.30 -22.81
N GLU A 72 0.59 -2.40 -23.43
CA GLU A 72 -0.24 -1.26 -23.78
C GLU A 72 -0.60 -0.45 -22.54
N LEU A 73 -0.96 -1.11 -21.44
CA LEU A 73 -1.28 -0.44 -20.19
C LEU A 73 -0.07 0.27 -19.58
N ALA A 74 1.06 -0.41 -19.41
CA ALA A 74 2.26 0.19 -18.82
C ALA A 74 2.73 1.43 -19.61
N VAL A 75 2.76 1.32 -20.95
CA VAL A 75 3.12 2.44 -21.83
C VAL A 75 2.08 3.57 -21.72
N THR A 76 0.79 3.26 -21.74
CA THR A 76 -0.28 4.25 -21.61
C THR A 76 -0.18 5.03 -20.29
N LEU A 77 0.08 4.35 -19.18
CA LEU A 77 0.23 5.00 -17.87
C LEU A 77 1.42 5.97 -17.83
N ILE A 78 2.57 5.58 -18.37
CA ILE A 78 3.75 6.46 -18.47
C ILE A 78 3.44 7.68 -19.35
N HIS A 79 2.84 7.48 -20.53
CA HIS A 79 2.52 8.58 -21.44
C HIS A 79 1.40 9.50 -20.93
N ARG A 80 0.52 9.00 -20.05
CA ARG A 80 -0.59 9.77 -19.49
C ARG A 80 -0.22 10.53 -18.22
N PHE A 81 0.49 9.89 -17.31
CA PHE A 81 0.65 10.39 -15.94
C PHE A 81 2.09 10.76 -15.57
N LYS A 82 3.11 10.29 -16.28
CA LYS A 82 4.51 10.60 -15.93
C LYS A 82 4.99 11.86 -16.63
N GLN A 83 5.46 12.85 -15.88
CA GLN A 83 6.21 14.01 -16.37
C GLN A 83 7.23 14.48 -15.33
N ASP A 84 8.49 14.06 -15.52
CA ASP A 84 9.55 14.36 -14.55
C ASP A 84 10.04 15.81 -14.65
N GLY A 85 10.67 16.29 -13.58
CA GLY A 85 11.35 17.58 -13.51
C GLY A 85 10.43 18.78 -13.36
N ILE A 86 9.17 18.60 -12.95
CA ILE A 86 8.27 19.73 -12.68
C ILE A 86 8.75 20.49 -11.44
N GLU A 87 9.03 21.78 -11.62
CA GLU A 87 9.43 22.71 -10.57
C GLU A 87 8.49 23.93 -10.59
N LYS A 88 8.38 24.58 -9.43
CA LYS A 88 7.67 25.85 -9.30
C LYS A 88 8.56 26.99 -9.76
N ALA A 89 8.01 27.93 -10.52
CA ALA A 89 8.70 29.14 -10.92
C ALA A 89 8.83 30.09 -9.72
N LYS A 90 10.06 30.55 -9.43
CA LYS A 90 10.32 31.53 -8.37
C LYS A 90 9.67 32.86 -8.68
N ASN A 91 9.10 33.51 -7.66
CA ASN A 91 8.52 34.87 -7.74
C ASN A 91 7.37 35.01 -8.77
N VAL A 92 6.67 33.91 -9.09
CA VAL A 92 5.50 33.92 -9.96
C VAL A 92 4.28 33.49 -9.15
N GLU A 93 3.34 34.42 -8.97
CA GLU A 93 2.07 34.14 -8.31
C GLU A 93 1.09 33.44 -9.25
N PRO A 94 0.32 32.45 -8.76
CA PRO A 94 -0.70 31.78 -9.55
C PRO A 94 -1.85 32.74 -9.89
N SER A 95 -2.35 32.66 -11.13
CA SER A 95 -3.55 33.38 -11.57
C SER A 95 -4.36 32.54 -12.56
N GLU A 96 -5.52 33.02 -12.99
CA GLU A 96 -6.36 32.34 -13.99
C GLU A 96 -5.55 31.95 -15.24
N TYR A 97 -4.67 32.85 -15.70
CA TYR A 97 -3.87 32.68 -16.91
C TYR A 97 -2.44 32.17 -16.66
N VAL A 98 -2.01 32.06 -15.40
CA VAL A 98 -0.63 31.71 -15.04
C VAL A 98 -0.61 30.53 -14.09
N LEU A 99 -0.07 29.40 -14.57
CA LEU A 99 0.29 28.25 -13.76
C LEU A 99 1.80 28.32 -13.48
N PRO A 100 2.26 28.56 -12.24
CA PRO A 100 3.67 28.78 -11.94
C PRO A 100 4.45 27.47 -11.83
N TYR A 101 4.14 26.48 -12.67
CA TYR A 101 4.79 25.16 -12.66
C TYR A 101 5.15 24.74 -14.07
N SER A 102 6.38 24.26 -14.24
CA SER A 102 6.87 23.80 -15.54
C SER A 102 7.99 22.77 -15.37
N PRO A 103 8.18 21.86 -16.34
CA PRO A 103 9.23 20.85 -16.29
C PRO A 103 10.60 21.46 -16.63
N THR A 104 11.19 22.19 -15.68
CA THR A 104 12.49 22.86 -15.80
C THR A 104 13.61 22.13 -15.08
N GLY A 105 13.27 21.19 -14.19
CA GLY A 105 14.22 20.37 -13.45
C GLY A 105 15.04 19.47 -14.35
N TYR A 106 16.23 19.10 -13.90
CA TYR A 106 17.20 18.35 -14.69
C TYR A 106 16.66 16.99 -15.17
N GLN A 107 15.79 16.36 -14.39
CA GLN A 107 15.15 15.06 -14.66
C GLN A 107 14.34 15.07 -15.96
N PHE A 108 13.80 16.24 -16.35
CA PHE A 108 12.98 16.36 -17.55
C PHE A 108 13.75 15.99 -18.83
N ASN A 109 15.06 16.24 -18.88
CA ASN A 109 15.88 15.98 -20.06
C ASN A 109 15.92 14.47 -20.39
N LYS A 110 16.16 13.64 -19.37
CA LYS A 110 16.12 12.18 -19.48
C LYS A 110 14.72 11.71 -19.83
N HIS A 111 13.70 12.18 -19.09
CA HIS A 111 12.30 11.82 -19.32
C HIS A 111 11.85 12.08 -20.76
N LYS A 112 12.16 13.26 -21.30
CA LYS A 112 11.83 13.62 -22.67
C LYS A 112 12.47 12.66 -23.68
N ILE A 113 13.77 12.37 -23.54
CA ILE A 113 14.46 11.43 -24.43
C ILE A 113 13.81 10.04 -24.37
N LEU A 114 13.48 9.57 -23.16
CA LEU A 114 12.84 8.27 -22.95
C LEU A 114 11.49 8.19 -23.67
N LEU A 115 10.58 9.13 -23.40
CA LEU A 115 9.24 9.12 -24.01
C LEU A 115 9.29 9.31 -25.53
N GLU A 116 10.11 10.23 -26.04
CA GLU A 116 10.15 10.55 -27.48
C GLU A 116 10.84 9.45 -28.31
N ASN A 117 11.83 8.75 -27.75
CA ASN A 117 12.74 7.93 -28.55
C ASN A 117 12.88 6.46 -28.12
N LEU A 118 12.67 6.14 -26.84
CA LEU A 118 13.01 4.82 -26.28
C LEU A 118 11.80 4.05 -25.74
N LEU A 119 10.70 4.74 -25.46
CA LEU A 119 9.42 4.19 -24.99
C LEU A 119 8.28 4.66 -25.91
N PRO A 120 8.23 4.22 -27.18
CA PRO A 120 7.22 4.69 -28.11
C PRO A 120 5.81 4.25 -27.68
N GLY A 121 4.86 5.17 -27.76
CA GLY A 121 3.49 4.96 -27.31
C GLY A 121 2.70 6.25 -27.29
N ASN A 122 1.46 6.18 -26.78
CA ASN A 122 0.61 7.33 -26.51
C ASN A 122 -0.45 6.95 -25.47
N ALA A 123 -1.20 7.95 -25.01
CA ALA A 123 -2.27 7.78 -24.02
C ALA A 123 -3.69 7.84 -24.63
N LEU A 124 -3.85 7.76 -25.95
CA LEU A 124 -5.13 8.03 -26.63
C LEU A 124 -6.24 7.03 -26.28
N ARG A 125 -5.87 5.80 -25.92
CA ARG A 125 -6.81 4.73 -25.58
C ARG A 125 -7.13 4.69 -24.08
N PHE A 126 -6.59 5.60 -23.26
CA PHE A 126 -6.83 5.62 -21.82
C PHE A 126 -8.30 5.96 -21.50
N PRO A 127 -8.99 5.16 -20.65
CA PRO A 127 -10.36 5.45 -20.25
C PRO A 127 -10.39 6.57 -19.19
N ASN A 128 -10.57 7.82 -19.63
CA ASN A 128 -10.52 8.99 -18.74
C ASN A 128 -11.59 9.00 -17.63
N GLU A 129 -12.69 8.28 -17.80
CA GLU A 129 -13.80 8.21 -16.83
C GLU A 129 -13.52 7.21 -15.70
N THR A 130 -12.47 6.39 -15.79
CA THR A 130 -12.18 5.35 -14.80
C THR A 130 -11.69 5.92 -13.46
N LEU A 131 -10.91 7.00 -13.50
CA LEU A 131 -10.30 7.59 -12.31
C LEU A 131 -10.90 8.96 -12.00
N THR A 132 -11.15 9.26 -10.72
CA THR A 132 -11.49 10.62 -10.27
C THR A 132 -10.30 11.57 -10.43
N MET A 133 -10.52 12.88 -10.31
CA MET A 133 -9.44 13.86 -10.42
C MET A 133 -8.33 13.60 -9.37
N GLU A 134 -8.71 13.32 -8.13
CA GLU A 134 -7.78 13.01 -7.04
C GLU A 134 -6.94 11.75 -7.34
N GLU A 135 -7.58 10.73 -7.91
CA GLU A 135 -6.91 9.47 -8.30
C GLU A 135 -5.96 9.68 -9.49
N GLN A 136 -6.35 10.50 -10.48
CA GLN A 136 -5.50 10.86 -11.62
C GLN A 136 -4.26 11.64 -11.17
N CYS A 137 -4.45 12.62 -10.28
CA CYS A 137 -3.35 13.39 -9.72
C CYS A 137 -2.46 12.55 -8.80
N ALA A 138 -3.04 11.62 -8.04
CA ALA A 138 -2.26 10.66 -7.26
C ALA A 138 -1.37 9.79 -8.16
N MET A 139 -1.90 9.25 -9.27
CA MET A 139 -1.10 8.53 -10.28
C MET A 139 0.04 9.42 -10.80
N HIS A 140 -0.24 10.67 -11.12
CA HIS A 140 0.78 11.61 -11.59
C HIS A 140 1.90 11.84 -10.56
N PHE A 141 1.54 12.12 -9.30
CA PHE A 141 2.49 12.40 -8.22
C PHE A 141 3.27 11.16 -7.75
N MET A 142 2.71 9.95 -7.92
CA MET A 142 3.43 8.70 -7.68
C MET A 142 4.45 8.38 -8.78
N LEU A 143 4.17 8.76 -10.04
CA LEU A 143 4.99 8.36 -11.19
C LEU A 143 6.03 9.40 -11.63
N SER A 144 5.81 10.68 -11.30
CA SER A 144 6.62 11.78 -11.81
C SER A 144 7.69 12.21 -10.82
N THR A 145 8.95 12.06 -11.20
CA THR A 145 10.09 12.36 -10.33
C THR A 145 10.47 13.84 -10.44
N SER A 146 10.57 14.52 -9.30
CA SER A 146 11.05 15.90 -9.20
C SER A 146 11.53 16.17 -7.78
N ILE A 147 12.38 17.19 -7.61
CA ILE A 147 12.91 17.56 -6.29
C ILE A 147 12.56 19.00 -5.99
N ASP A 148 11.72 19.14 -4.98
CA ASP A 148 11.27 20.40 -4.43
C ASP A 148 12.28 20.89 -3.39
N LYS A 149 12.97 21.98 -3.75
CA LYS A 149 14.04 22.60 -2.96
C LYS A 149 13.56 23.83 -2.21
N GLU A 150 12.30 24.23 -2.36
CA GLU A 150 11.79 25.47 -1.75
C GLU A 150 11.70 25.36 -0.22
N ILE A 151 12.02 26.46 0.45
CA ILE A 151 11.84 26.60 1.89
C ILE A 151 10.36 26.76 2.20
N ARG A 152 9.85 25.93 3.10
CA ARG A 152 8.42 25.86 3.42
C ARG A 152 7.99 26.68 4.64
N GLY A 153 8.95 27.22 5.39
CA GLY A 153 8.69 27.94 6.65
C GLY A 153 8.37 27.05 7.85
N ASP A 154 8.13 25.76 7.65
CA ASP A 154 7.85 24.77 8.71
C ASP A 154 9.07 23.87 9.05
N GLU A 155 10.25 24.21 8.52
CA GLU A 155 11.45 23.37 8.59
C GLU A 155 11.90 23.09 10.03
N ALA A 156 11.75 24.06 10.93
CA ALA A 156 12.12 23.90 12.33
C ALA A 156 11.36 22.75 13.03
N MET A 157 10.12 22.49 12.62
CA MET A 157 9.29 21.41 13.17
C MET A 157 9.41 20.12 12.35
N ARG A 158 9.32 20.22 11.02
CA ARG A 158 9.27 19.04 10.14
C ARG A 158 10.65 18.45 9.84
N CYS A 159 11.69 19.26 9.67
CA CYS A 159 13.02 18.73 9.36
C CYS A 159 13.71 18.15 10.61
N SER A 160 13.43 18.69 11.80
CA SER A 160 13.98 18.21 13.07
C SER A 160 13.38 16.86 13.50
N SER A 161 12.08 16.62 13.26
CA SER A 161 11.43 15.33 13.55
C SER A 161 11.98 14.17 12.70
N LEU A 162 12.59 14.48 11.55
CA LEU A 162 13.26 13.47 10.71
C LEU A 162 14.55 12.94 11.34
N ALA A 163 15.15 13.62 12.32
CA ALA A 163 16.34 13.12 13.02
C ALA A 163 16.08 11.76 13.69
N GLN A 164 14.86 11.52 14.18
CA GLN A 164 14.46 10.25 14.77
C GLN A 164 14.42 9.09 13.76
N TYR A 165 14.05 9.39 12.51
CA TYR A 165 14.10 8.43 11.39
C TYR A 165 15.52 8.27 10.81
N ARG A 166 16.41 9.25 11.05
CA ARG A 166 17.85 9.16 10.74
C ARG A 166 18.60 8.27 11.77
N THR A 167 18.18 8.23 13.04
CA THR A 167 18.86 7.49 14.12
C THR A 167 18.50 6.01 14.19
N ASN A 168 17.33 5.56 13.73
CA ASN A 168 16.91 4.15 13.80
C ASN A 168 17.56 3.21 12.76
N ARG A 169 18.70 3.59 12.18
CA ARG A 169 19.38 2.84 11.10
C ARG A 169 20.90 2.74 11.25
N ILE A 170 21.40 2.82 12.48
CA ILE A 170 22.78 2.48 12.81
C ILE A 170 22.73 1.40 13.89
N PRO A 171 23.02 0.11 13.60
CA PRO A 171 23.49 -0.78 14.64
C PRO A 171 24.79 -0.17 15.19
N ARG A 172 24.86 0.10 16.49
CA ARG A 172 26.16 0.34 17.13
C ARG A 172 26.97 -0.93 16.94
N GLU A 173 27.94 -0.90 16.02
CA GLU A 173 29.07 -1.80 16.15
C GLU A 173 29.71 -1.47 17.50
N ALA A 174 29.67 -2.46 18.39
CA ALA A 174 30.47 -2.44 19.59
C ALA A 174 31.92 -2.55 19.14
N GLU A 175 32.60 -1.41 19.00
CA GLU A 175 34.04 -1.38 19.03
C GLU A 175 34.50 -0.54 20.22
N SER A 176 35.42 -1.15 20.93
CA SER A 176 36.08 -0.74 22.16
C SER A 176 36.42 0.73 22.22
N ASP A 177 36.21 1.30 23.42
CA ASP A 177 36.85 2.51 23.89
C ASP A 177 38.35 2.53 23.52
N ILE A 178 38.79 3.61 22.86
CA ILE A 178 39.98 4.41 23.18
C ILE A 178 39.80 5.79 22.54
N GLU A 179 39.97 6.81 23.39
CA GLU A 179 39.78 8.24 23.20
C GLU A 179 40.68 8.87 22.11
N LEU A 180 40.22 9.95 21.47
CA LEU A 180 40.79 11.29 21.73
C LEU A 180 39.97 12.42 21.06
N MET A 181 39.48 13.34 21.89
CA MET A 181 39.26 14.72 21.50
C MET A 181 40.59 15.35 21.05
N THR A 182 40.54 16.19 20.00
CA THR A 182 41.08 17.56 19.90
C THR A 182 41.54 17.86 18.47
N ASN A 183 41.02 18.96 17.90
CA ASN A 183 41.77 20.02 17.20
C ASN A 183 40.82 20.92 16.40
N PHE A 184 40.06 21.77 17.10
CA PHE A 184 39.83 23.13 16.62
C PHE A 184 41.01 23.96 17.13
N LYS A 185 41.89 24.42 16.23
CA LYS A 185 42.82 25.51 16.53
C LYS A 185 42.54 26.68 15.62
N GLU A 186 42.02 27.70 16.27
CA GLU A 186 41.91 29.08 15.83
C GLU A 186 43.26 29.71 15.49
N THR A 187 43.14 30.69 14.61
CA THR A 187 44.09 31.69 14.12
C THR A 187 45.00 32.33 15.18
N GLU A 188 46.28 32.43 14.84
CA GLU A 188 47.32 33.19 15.55
C GLU A 188 47.05 34.71 15.54
N LYS A 189 47.12 35.35 16.71
CA LYS A 189 47.48 36.77 16.86
C LYS A 189 48.43 36.97 18.06
N ARG A 190 49.65 37.38 17.70
CA ARG A 190 50.63 38.25 18.39
C ARG A 190 50.63 38.37 19.94
N LYS A 191 51.77 37.91 20.49
CA LYS A 191 52.64 38.54 21.53
C LYS A 191 52.05 39.62 22.45
N GLY A 192 52.15 39.39 23.76
CA GLY A 192 52.10 40.42 24.80
C GLY A 192 52.09 39.85 26.23
N GLU A 193 53.29 39.65 26.77
CA GLU A 193 53.76 39.49 28.15
C GLU A 193 52.80 39.71 29.37
N LEU A 194 52.89 38.74 30.32
CA LEU A 194 53.07 38.88 31.79
C LEU A 194 52.05 39.67 32.64
N LYS A 195 51.31 38.98 33.54
CA LYS A 195 51.62 38.83 35.00
C LYS A 195 50.51 38.12 35.79
N GLU A 196 50.97 37.45 36.84
CA GLU A 196 50.26 36.84 37.98
C GLU A 196 49.17 37.70 38.64
N GLY A 197 48.18 37.01 39.24
CA GLY A 197 47.26 37.58 40.22
C GLY A 197 46.19 36.58 40.66
N THR A 198 46.43 35.94 41.80
CA THR A 198 45.46 35.22 42.64
C THR A 198 44.29 36.10 43.08
N GLU A 199 43.05 35.59 43.13
CA GLU A 199 42.14 35.82 44.29
C GLU A 199 40.90 34.89 44.23
N TYR A 200 40.45 34.49 45.42
CA TYR A 200 39.28 33.67 45.76
C TYR A 200 38.01 34.53 45.93
N ASP A 201 36.85 33.86 46.02
CA ASP A 201 35.55 34.24 46.65
C ASP A 201 34.40 33.93 45.67
N ASP A 202 33.58 32.89 45.85
CA ASP A 202 32.67 32.49 46.94
C ASP A 202 31.39 33.36 47.09
N TYR A 203 30.29 32.65 47.32
CA TYR A 203 28.91 33.03 47.66
C TYR A 203 27.85 33.28 46.56
N ASP A 204 27.07 32.21 46.36
CA ASP A 204 25.71 32.03 46.92
C ASP A 204 24.46 32.58 46.20
N GLU A 205 23.46 31.71 46.30
CA GLU A 205 22.14 31.66 45.71
C GLU A 205 21.26 32.88 46.02
N THR A 206 20.33 33.19 45.11
CA THR A 206 18.90 33.16 45.47
C THR A 206 18.01 33.34 44.25
N GLU A 207 17.01 32.46 44.19
CA GLU A 207 15.90 32.40 43.25
C GLU A 207 15.09 33.69 43.19
N ARG A 208 14.59 34.02 42.00
CA ARG A 208 13.31 34.72 41.81
C ARG A 208 12.69 34.32 40.47
N GLU A 209 11.66 33.48 40.53
CA GLU A 209 10.72 33.29 39.45
C GLU A 209 9.96 34.60 39.16
N THR A 210 9.81 34.94 37.89
CA THR A 210 8.85 35.96 37.43
C THR A 210 7.98 35.40 36.29
N PRO A 211 6.71 35.82 36.17
CA PRO A 211 5.70 35.09 35.41
C PRO A 211 5.75 35.40 33.91
N ILE A 212 5.32 34.42 33.12
CA ILE A 212 5.15 34.44 31.67
C ILE A 212 4.28 35.63 31.22
N ASP A 213 4.81 36.47 30.32
CA ASP A 213 4.04 37.43 29.52
C ASP A 213 3.89 36.91 28.08
N THR A 214 2.66 36.55 27.74
CA THR A 214 2.21 36.03 26.45
C THR A 214 1.66 37.17 25.58
N SER A 215 2.52 38.08 25.11
CA SER A 215 2.16 38.96 23.98
C SER A 215 3.35 39.71 23.38
N ARG A 216 4.27 38.99 22.71
CA ARG A 216 5.17 39.61 21.72
C ARG A 216 5.30 38.71 20.52
N THR A 217 4.58 39.06 19.45
CA THR A 217 4.93 38.69 18.09
C THR A 217 6.34 39.21 17.80
N VAL A 218 7.34 38.35 17.95
CA VAL A 218 8.68 38.61 17.43
C VAL A 218 8.61 38.34 15.94
N ASP A 219 8.42 39.42 15.18
CA ASP A 219 8.64 39.47 13.75
C ASP A 219 10.14 39.25 13.49
N PHE A 220 10.55 37.98 13.37
CA PHE A 220 11.84 37.64 12.80
C PHE A 220 11.73 37.83 11.29
N GLY A 221 11.97 39.06 10.85
CA GLY A 221 12.31 39.36 9.46
C GLY A 221 13.60 38.63 9.09
N VAL A 222 13.48 37.37 8.69
CA VAL A 222 14.55 36.64 8.02
C VAL A 222 14.57 37.16 6.59
N GLU A 223 15.62 37.90 6.26
CA GLU A 223 15.98 38.21 4.88
C GLU A 223 16.17 36.88 4.16
N TYR A 224 15.16 36.45 3.38
CA TYR A 224 15.22 35.22 2.61
C TYR A 224 16.27 35.41 1.52
N ASP A 225 17.43 34.78 1.66
CA ASP A 225 18.34 34.58 0.54
C ASP A 225 17.55 33.83 -0.56
N GLU A 226 17.34 34.49 -1.70
CA GLU A 226 16.54 33.99 -2.83
C GLU A 226 17.09 32.67 -3.42
N ASN A 227 18.30 32.25 -3.01
CA ASN A 227 18.95 30.98 -3.37
C ASN A 227 18.98 29.94 -2.25
N ALA A 228 18.34 30.19 -1.11
CA ALA A 228 18.34 29.26 0.01
C ALA A 228 17.57 27.97 -0.32
N ILE A 229 18.26 26.83 -0.22
CA ILE A 229 17.70 25.48 -0.41
C ILE A 229 17.12 24.99 0.93
N SER A 230 15.99 24.29 0.91
CA SER A 230 15.42 23.66 2.10
C SER A 230 16.42 22.81 2.90
N GLN A 231 16.31 22.77 4.23
CA GLN A 231 17.09 21.86 5.08
C GLN A 231 16.73 20.39 4.88
N CYS A 232 15.50 20.13 4.41
CA CYS A 232 15.04 18.81 4.02
C CYS A 232 14.19 18.95 2.74
N PRO A 233 14.84 18.95 1.56
CA PRO A 233 14.16 18.95 0.26
C PRO A 233 13.22 17.76 0.12
N VAL A 234 12.20 17.87 -0.72
CA VAL A 234 11.19 16.83 -0.91
C VAL A 234 11.33 16.21 -2.28
N GLU A 235 11.37 14.88 -2.33
CA GLU A 235 11.38 14.14 -3.58
C GLU A 235 9.96 13.64 -3.89
N ASN A 236 9.50 13.90 -5.12
CA ASN A 236 8.25 13.39 -5.68
C ASN A 236 8.50 12.11 -6.49
N GLY A 237 7.42 11.38 -6.82
CA GLY A 237 7.53 10.14 -7.60
C GLY A 237 7.96 8.92 -6.79
N VAL A 238 7.97 9.05 -5.45
CA VAL A 238 8.40 8.02 -4.52
C VAL A 238 7.19 7.33 -3.89
N ILE A 239 7.24 6.02 -3.77
CA ILE A 239 6.26 5.19 -3.07
C ILE A 239 6.92 4.39 -1.94
N ARG A 240 6.19 4.17 -0.86
CA ARG A 240 6.62 3.35 0.28
C ARG A 240 6.33 1.88 0.01
N THR A 241 7.32 1.04 0.27
CA THR A 241 7.19 -0.43 0.31
C THR A 241 7.70 -0.97 1.65
N LYS A 242 7.48 -2.25 1.92
CA LYS A 242 8.05 -2.94 3.09
C LYS A 242 9.59 -3.02 3.05
N TRP A 243 10.19 -2.92 1.86
CA TRP A 243 11.64 -3.07 1.65
C TRP A 243 12.30 -1.77 1.15
N GLY A 244 11.78 -0.63 1.58
CA GLY A 244 12.34 0.69 1.26
C GLY A 244 11.43 1.56 0.38
N ALA A 245 11.81 2.83 0.26
CA ALA A 245 11.15 3.77 -0.63
C ALA A 245 11.63 3.54 -2.07
N VAL A 246 10.71 3.57 -3.03
CA VAL A 246 10.99 3.21 -4.43
C VAL A 246 10.47 4.32 -5.33
N SER A 247 11.24 4.74 -6.33
CA SER A 247 10.73 5.61 -7.38
C SER A 247 9.87 4.80 -8.36
N ALA A 248 8.57 5.08 -8.41
CA ALA A 248 7.63 4.27 -9.20
C ALA A 248 7.74 4.54 -10.72
N GLY A 249 8.20 5.74 -11.10
CA GLY A 249 8.41 6.14 -12.48
C GLY A 249 9.41 5.23 -13.22
N PRO A 250 10.67 5.10 -12.75
CA PRO A 250 11.65 4.16 -13.31
C PRO A 250 11.21 2.70 -13.25
N LEU A 251 10.50 2.27 -12.19
CA LEU A 251 9.94 0.92 -12.09
C LEU A 251 8.98 0.61 -13.25
N LEU A 252 7.96 1.45 -13.46
CA LEU A 252 6.99 1.25 -14.55
C LEU A 252 7.64 1.47 -15.94
N SER A 253 8.59 2.40 -16.05
CA SER A 253 9.33 2.64 -17.30
C SER A 253 10.19 1.43 -17.66
N GLY A 254 10.81 0.77 -16.68
CA GLY A 254 11.54 -0.48 -16.85
C GLY A 254 10.62 -1.63 -17.30
N ILE A 255 9.46 -1.78 -16.68
CA ILE A 255 8.42 -2.74 -17.11
C ILE A 255 8.03 -2.52 -18.58
N ALA A 256 7.71 -1.28 -18.95
CA ALA A 256 7.35 -0.92 -20.33
C ALA A 256 8.50 -1.22 -21.31
N ALA A 257 9.74 -0.88 -20.95
CA ALA A 257 10.92 -1.19 -21.75
C ALA A 257 11.17 -2.69 -21.88
N GLY A 258 10.93 -3.48 -20.83
CA GLY A 258 11.11 -4.93 -20.82
C GLY A 258 10.11 -5.67 -21.69
N LEU A 259 8.88 -5.16 -21.78
CA LEU A 259 7.82 -5.67 -22.65
C LEU A 259 8.02 -5.30 -24.12
N GLN A 260 8.76 -4.22 -24.39
CA GLN A 260 9.13 -3.80 -25.73
C GLN A 260 10.63 -3.41 -25.78
N PRO A 261 11.54 -4.40 -25.71
CA PRO A 261 12.97 -4.13 -25.67
C PRO A 261 13.44 -3.55 -27.00
N GLN A 262 14.24 -2.49 -26.94
CA GLN A 262 14.77 -1.79 -28.11
C GLN A 262 16.25 -1.50 -27.95
N MET A 263 16.99 -1.75 -29.03
CA MET A 263 18.40 -1.37 -29.18
C MET A 263 18.48 -0.26 -30.20
N VAL A 264 18.75 0.97 -29.75
CA VAL A 264 18.73 2.16 -30.60
C VAL A 264 20.12 2.76 -30.69
N ARG A 265 20.56 3.07 -31.91
CA ARG A 265 21.83 3.76 -32.12
C ARG A 265 21.75 5.22 -31.66
N SER A 266 22.79 5.69 -30.97
CA SER A 266 22.83 7.04 -30.38
C SER A 266 22.68 8.18 -31.40
N ASP A 267 23.10 7.97 -32.65
CA ASP A 267 22.94 8.94 -33.73
C ASP A 267 21.47 9.16 -34.11
N LEU A 268 20.67 8.09 -34.18
CA LEU A 268 19.25 8.15 -34.57
C LEU A 268 18.38 8.90 -33.56
N ILE A 269 18.68 8.77 -32.27
CA ILE A 269 17.97 9.47 -31.18
C ILE A 269 18.19 10.99 -31.33
N THR A 270 19.42 11.37 -31.66
CA THR A 270 19.81 12.78 -31.71
C THR A 270 19.40 13.51 -33.00
N VAL A 271 19.05 12.77 -34.05
CA VAL A 271 18.43 13.31 -35.27
C VAL A 271 16.95 13.61 -35.07
N LYS A 272 16.21 12.77 -34.33
CA LYS A 272 14.79 13.04 -33.99
C LYS A 272 14.61 14.20 -33.01
N ALA A 273 15.53 14.37 -32.06
CA ALA A 273 15.53 15.51 -31.13
C ALA A 273 15.78 16.89 -31.80
N ARG A 274 16.20 16.92 -33.07
CA ARG A 274 16.58 18.13 -33.82
C ARG A 274 15.69 18.35 -35.04
N SER A 275 14.39 18.54 -34.83
CA SER A 275 13.45 19.04 -35.85
C SER A 275 13.36 20.57 -35.90
N ALA A 276 14.27 21.31 -35.26
CA ALA A 276 14.36 22.77 -35.38
C ALA A 276 15.76 23.24 -35.81
N LYS A 277 15.85 23.64 -37.08
CA LYS A 277 16.93 24.37 -37.79
C LYS A 277 18.16 23.58 -38.28
N PRO A 278 18.48 23.64 -39.59
CA PRO A 278 19.70 23.09 -40.16
C PRO A 278 20.84 24.10 -39.97
N ILE A 279 21.71 23.90 -38.98
CA ILE A 279 22.98 24.64 -38.88
C ILE A 279 24.14 23.66 -38.86
N LEU A 280 24.94 23.74 -39.94
CA LEU A 280 26.31 23.27 -40.17
C LEU A 280 26.73 21.96 -39.47
N ARG A 281 26.73 20.89 -40.27
CA ARG A 281 27.36 19.60 -39.97
C ARG A 281 28.87 19.76 -39.75
N ARG A 282 29.30 19.99 -38.51
CA ARG A 282 30.65 19.63 -38.08
C ARG A 282 30.63 18.16 -37.69
N SER A 283 31.23 17.33 -38.53
CA SER A 283 31.52 15.91 -38.31
C SER A 283 32.40 15.74 -37.07
N ARG A 284 31.84 15.81 -35.86
CA ARG A 284 32.42 15.08 -34.72
C ARG A 284 32.17 13.60 -35.05
N ARG A 285 33.22 12.80 -35.19
CA ARG A 285 33.12 11.33 -35.26
C ARG A 285 32.50 10.86 -33.94
N GLN A 286 31.18 10.96 -33.81
CA GLN A 286 30.49 10.39 -32.66
C GLN A 286 30.69 8.88 -32.76
N THR A 287 31.39 8.31 -31.79
CA THR A 287 31.49 6.86 -31.65
C THR A 287 30.08 6.31 -31.61
N GLN A 288 29.74 5.46 -32.58
CA GLN A 288 28.40 4.89 -32.68
C GLN A 288 28.19 3.94 -31.49
N ARG A 289 27.36 4.36 -30.54
CA ARG A 289 27.03 3.58 -29.34
C ARG A 289 25.59 3.10 -29.44
N ILE A 290 25.30 1.93 -28.89
CA ILE A 290 23.95 1.34 -28.87
C ILE A 290 23.39 1.49 -27.47
N VAL A 291 22.18 2.03 -27.37
CA VAL A 291 21.44 2.20 -26.12
C VAL A 291 20.32 1.17 -26.09
N ASP A 292 20.29 0.37 -25.04
CA ASP A 292 19.17 -0.50 -24.68
C ASP A 292 18.18 0.31 -23.83
N ASN A 293 16.93 0.39 -24.27
CA ASN A 293 15.90 1.17 -23.58
C ASN A 293 15.65 0.70 -22.14
N ARG A 294 15.87 -0.59 -21.83
CA ARG A 294 15.69 -1.12 -20.47
C ARG A 294 16.68 -0.50 -19.49
N TRP A 295 17.92 -0.30 -19.93
CA TRP A 295 18.97 0.33 -19.11
C TRP A 295 18.76 1.84 -19.00
N ALA A 296 18.42 2.51 -20.11
CA ALA A 296 18.18 3.95 -20.12
C ALA A 296 16.94 4.35 -19.29
N ALA A 297 15.89 3.51 -19.28
CA ALA A 297 14.68 3.74 -18.50
C ALA A 297 14.84 3.41 -17.00
N THR A 298 15.98 2.82 -16.62
CA THR A 298 16.29 2.39 -15.25
C THR A 298 17.66 2.96 -14.84
N LEU A 299 18.60 2.11 -14.40
CA LEU A 299 19.85 2.53 -13.75
C LEU A 299 20.73 3.44 -14.62
N SER A 300 20.93 3.12 -15.90
CA SER A 300 21.84 3.90 -16.74
C SER A 300 21.35 5.32 -17.03
N GLY A 301 20.03 5.56 -16.95
CA GLY A 301 19.46 6.90 -17.05
C GLY A 301 19.97 7.81 -15.94
N ASP A 302 19.80 7.37 -14.70
CA ASP A 302 20.14 8.12 -13.48
C ASP A 302 21.67 8.21 -13.30
N VAL A 303 22.40 7.12 -13.57
CA VAL A 303 23.87 7.12 -13.58
C VAL A 303 24.42 8.14 -14.57
N SER A 304 23.76 8.32 -15.73
CA SER A 304 24.18 9.33 -16.71
C SER A 304 23.89 10.76 -16.24
N GLU A 305 22.79 10.99 -15.53
CA GLU A 305 22.51 12.30 -14.91
C GLU A 305 23.57 12.65 -13.87
N ALA A 306 23.89 11.71 -12.97
CA ALA A 306 24.94 11.88 -11.97
C ALA A 306 26.31 12.12 -12.63
N ALA A 307 26.66 11.36 -13.66
CA ALA A 307 27.92 11.52 -14.39
C ALA A 307 28.06 12.89 -15.04
N LEU A 308 27.01 13.38 -15.71
CA LEU A 308 27.05 14.65 -16.46
C LEU A 308 26.96 15.88 -15.55
N LEU A 309 26.22 15.82 -14.45
CA LEU A 309 26.01 16.97 -13.57
C LEU A 309 27.09 17.09 -12.49
N GLN A 310 27.56 15.96 -11.94
CA GLN A 310 28.60 15.97 -10.90
C GLN A 310 30.01 15.92 -11.48
N GLY A 311 30.25 15.12 -12.53
CA GLY A 311 31.57 14.87 -13.11
C GLY A 311 32.40 16.14 -13.40
N PRO A 312 31.86 17.11 -14.15
CA PRO A 312 32.59 18.34 -14.50
C PRO A 312 32.99 19.19 -13.29
N ASN A 313 32.18 19.18 -12.23
CA ASN A 313 32.32 20.09 -11.08
C ASN A 313 33.07 19.45 -9.89
N LYS A 314 33.13 18.12 -9.80
CA LYS A 314 33.53 17.41 -8.58
C LYS A 314 34.83 16.62 -8.69
N LYS A 315 35.67 16.88 -9.71
CA LYS A 315 37.01 16.28 -9.87
C LYS A 315 37.05 14.75 -9.61
N ARG A 316 36.05 14.01 -10.13
CA ARG A 316 35.85 12.54 -9.99
C ARG A 316 35.20 12.04 -8.68
N ASP A 317 34.84 12.92 -7.75
CA ASP A 317 34.02 12.55 -6.58
C ASP A 317 32.52 12.56 -6.95
N ILE A 318 32.10 11.59 -7.75
CA ILE A 318 30.69 11.36 -8.05
C ILE A 318 30.10 10.52 -6.92
N GLN A 319 29.01 10.98 -6.32
CA GLN A 319 28.29 10.28 -5.27
C GLN A 319 26.85 9.99 -5.71
N VAL A 320 26.36 8.84 -5.27
CA VAL A 320 25.01 8.36 -5.52
C VAL A 320 24.38 7.92 -4.20
N GLY A 321 23.06 7.75 -4.18
CA GLY A 321 22.33 7.29 -3.01
C GLY A 321 21.99 8.42 -2.05
N ALA A 322 21.43 9.51 -2.58
CA ALA A 322 20.87 10.56 -1.74
C ALA A 322 19.80 9.97 -0.82
N LYS A 323 20.08 9.94 0.49
CA LYS A 323 19.21 9.29 1.48
C LYS A 323 17.97 10.13 1.74
N GLY A 324 16.86 9.46 2.01
CA GLY A 324 15.61 10.11 2.42
C GLY A 324 14.77 9.26 3.36
N ALA A 325 13.78 9.91 3.98
CA ALA A 325 12.86 9.31 4.93
C ALA A 325 11.43 9.85 4.76
N TRP A 326 10.46 8.99 5.03
CA TRP A 326 9.05 9.37 5.06
C TRP A 326 8.72 10.16 6.32
N ASN A 327 7.81 11.11 6.20
CA ASN A 327 7.23 11.82 7.34
C ASN A 327 6.34 10.94 8.23
N SER A 328 5.77 9.90 7.65
CA SER A 328 4.86 8.97 8.30
C SER A 328 5.01 7.58 7.72
N THR A 329 4.91 6.59 8.59
CA THR A 329 4.95 5.19 8.19
C THR A 329 3.58 4.64 7.81
N THR A 330 2.51 5.27 8.29
CA THR A 330 1.13 4.83 8.14
C THR A 330 0.43 5.56 6.99
N LEU A 331 0.72 6.86 6.82
CA LEU A 331 0.19 7.72 5.75
C LEU A 331 1.35 8.46 5.06
N PRO A 332 2.21 7.76 4.30
CA PRO A 332 3.34 8.38 3.62
C PRO A 332 2.86 9.39 2.57
N ARG A 333 3.13 10.67 2.78
CA ARG A 333 2.76 11.77 1.85
C ARG A 333 3.94 12.67 1.51
N TRP A 334 4.96 12.68 2.37
CA TRP A 334 6.18 13.46 2.20
C TRP A 334 7.40 12.55 2.33
N TYR A 335 8.22 12.52 1.28
CA TYR A 335 9.53 11.86 1.32
C TYR A 335 10.63 12.92 1.31
N PHE A 336 11.28 13.08 2.45
CA PHE A 336 12.26 14.13 2.68
C PHE A 336 13.67 13.61 2.50
N LEU A 337 14.48 14.34 1.74
CA LEU A 337 15.91 14.07 1.55
C LEU A 337 16.71 14.61 2.74
N SER A 338 17.76 13.89 3.13
CA SER A 338 18.64 14.28 4.23
C SER A 338 19.77 15.23 3.82
N GLN A 339 20.00 15.38 2.52
CA GLN A 339 21.06 16.21 1.95
C GLN A 339 20.48 17.35 1.10
N ARG A 340 21.33 18.33 0.79
CA ARG A 340 20.94 19.57 0.09
C ARG A 340 21.55 19.70 -1.31
N ASP A 341 22.35 18.72 -1.73
CA ASP A 341 22.98 18.62 -3.04
C ASP A 341 23.08 17.14 -3.48
N ARG A 342 23.63 16.91 -4.68
CA ARG A 342 23.89 15.56 -5.25
C ARG A 342 22.64 14.69 -5.35
N PHE A 343 21.61 15.22 -5.98
CA PHE A 343 20.30 14.58 -6.03
C PHE A 343 20.08 13.66 -7.23
N GLU A 344 21.05 13.58 -8.12
CA GLU A 344 20.88 13.00 -9.46
C GLU A 344 20.67 11.48 -9.46
N MET A 345 20.87 10.83 -8.32
CA MET A 345 20.55 9.43 -8.11
C MET A 345 20.24 9.19 -6.62
N THR A 346 18.96 9.24 -6.25
CA THR A 346 18.50 9.04 -4.87
C THR A 346 18.44 7.57 -4.46
N ASP A 347 18.29 7.31 -3.17
CA ASP A 347 18.03 5.97 -2.63
C ASP A 347 16.74 5.35 -3.20
N ALA A 348 15.74 6.17 -3.52
CA ALA A 348 14.48 5.74 -4.10
C ALA A 348 14.62 5.44 -5.60
N GLU A 349 15.37 6.26 -6.35
CA GLU A 349 15.70 6.03 -7.75
C GLU A 349 16.55 4.78 -7.95
N ILE A 350 17.56 4.54 -7.10
CA ILE A 350 18.37 3.31 -7.13
C ILE A 350 17.47 2.08 -6.98
N ARG A 351 16.57 2.07 -5.99
CA ARG A 351 15.64 0.94 -5.78
C ARG A 351 14.65 0.79 -6.93
N GLY A 352 14.04 1.88 -7.39
CA GLY A 352 13.08 1.86 -8.49
C GLY A 352 13.70 1.43 -9.82
N GLY A 353 14.89 1.93 -10.12
CA GLY A 353 15.67 1.53 -11.28
C GLY A 353 16.11 0.07 -11.21
N LEU A 354 16.59 -0.40 -10.05
CA LEU A 354 16.99 -1.79 -9.87
C LEU A 354 15.81 -2.76 -9.97
N ASP A 355 14.71 -2.49 -9.27
CA ASP A 355 13.48 -3.28 -9.35
C ASP A 355 12.92 -3.31 -10.78
N GLY A 356 12.86 -2.13 -11.41
CA GLY A 356 12.46 -1.99 -12.81
C GLY A 356 13.34 -2.80 -13.75
N LEU A 357 14.66 -2.82 -13.53
CA LEU A 357 15.59 -3.59 -14.36
C LEU A 357 15.47 -5.09 -14.13
N ILE A 358 15.35 -5.55 -12.88
CA ILE A 358 15.11 -6.96 -12.53
C ILE A 358 13.88 -7.47 -13.28
N ILE A 359 12.77 -6.74 -13.19
CA ILE A 359 11.53 -7.07 -13.88
C ILE A 359 11.74 -6.99 -15.40
N ALA A 360 12.36 -5.93 -15.92
CA ALA A 360 12.56 -5.74 -17.36
C ALA A 360 13.36 -6.87 -18.03
N LYS A 361 14.28 -7.52 -17.31
CA LYS A 361 15.08 -8.64 -17.83
C LYS A 361 14.26 -9.93 -17.96
N LYS A 362 13.24 -10.13 -17.13
CA LYS A 362 12.48 -11.40 -17.03
C LYS A 362 11.01 -11.31 -17.47
N ILE A 363 10.44 -10.10 -17.55
CA ILE A 363 9.00 -9.90 -17.82
C ILE A 363 8.51 -10.52 -19.13
N LYS A 364 9.33 -10.51 -20.18
CA LYS A 364 8.97 -11.16 -21.45
C LYS A 364 8.76 -12.66 -21.25
N GLN A 365 9.66 -13.32 -20.53
CA GLN A 365 9.53 -14.74 -20.22
C GLN A 365 8.24 -15.03 -19.44
N TRP A 366 7.93 -14.21 -18.43
CA TRP A 366 6.69 -14.37 -17.64
C TRP A 366 5.43 -14.16 -18.46
N ASN A 367 5.43 -13.14 -19.31
CA ASN A 367 4.31 -12.84 -20.20
C ASN A 367 4.12 -13.91 -21.29
N ASP A 368 5.19 -14.54 -21.75
CA ASP A 368 5.13 -15.66 -22.70
C ASP A 368 4.63 -16.95 -22.01
N GLN A 369 4.88 -17.11 -20.70
CA GLN A 369 4.41 -18.24 -19.90
C GLN A 369 2.94 -18.11 -19.47
N VAL A 370 2.45 -16.89 -19.28
CA VAL A 370 1.10 -16.62 -18.75
C VAL A 370 0.31 -15.74 -19.72
N SER A 371 -0.71 -16.32 -20.34
CA SER A 371 -1.66 -15.56 -21.15
C SER A 371 -2.49 -14.62 -20.27
N GLY A 372 -2.44 -13.31 -20.53
CA GLY A 372 -3.25 -12.32 -19.82
C GLY A 372 -2.72 -11.89 -18.45
N LEU A 373 -1.40 -11.99 -18.25
CA LEU A 373 -0.72 -11.45 -17.07
C LEU A 373 -1.00 -9.95 -16.92
N ARG A 374 -1.42 -9.52 -15.72
CA ARG A 374 -1.76 -8.12 -15.42
C ARG A 374 -0.59 -7.37 -14.77
N LEU A 375 -0.55 -6.05 -14.94
CA LEU A 375 0.45 -5.18 -14.31
C LEU A 375 0.31 -5.19 -12.79
N SER A 376 -0.93 -5.10 -12.28
CA SER A 376 -1.20 -5.16 -10.84
C SER A 376 -0.68 -6.46 -10.21
N GLN A 377 -0.81 -7.59 -10.92
CA GLN A 377 -0.35 -8.91 -10.45
C GLN A 377 1.17 -9.00 -10.36
N ILE A 378 1.91 -8.47 -11.34
CA ILE A 378 3.38 -8.45 -11.28
C ILE A 378 3.86 -7.64 -10.08
N LEU A 379 3.28 -6.46 -9.87
CA LEU A 379 3.64 -5.58 -8.76
C LEU A 379 3.30 -6.21 -7.40
N ASP A 380 2.09 -6.78 -7.26
CA ASP A 380 1.67 -7.47 -6.03
C ASP A 380 2.59 -8.67 -5.71
N MET A 381 2.96 -9.48 -6.71
CA MET A 381 3.87 -10.60 -6.51
C MET A 381 5.31 -10.14 -6.18
N TYR A 382 5.87 -9.18 -6.90
CA TYR A 382 7.25 -8.71 -6.71
C TYR A 382 7.47 -8.06 -5.34
N TYR A 383 6.47 -7.30 -4.88
CA TYR A 383 6.43 -6.70 -3.54
C TYR A 383 5.67 -7.57 -2.52
N SER A 384 5.66 -8.89 -2.72
CA SER A 384 5.25 -9.87 -1.70
C SER A 384 6.46 -10.62 -1.13
N GLN A 385 6.26 -11.32 -0.01
CA GLN A 385 7.29 -12.23 0.52
C GLN A 385 7.56 -13.44 -0.38
N ARG A 386 6.55 -13.80 -1.19
CA ARG A 386 6.59 -14.95 -2.09
C ARG A 386 7.49 -14.69 -3.29
N GLY A 387 7.44 -13.48 -3.84
CA GLY A 387 8.07 -13.15 -5.11
C GLY A 387 7.27 -13.64 -6.31
N ILE A 388 7.75 -13.31 -7.51
CA ILE A 388 7.08 -13.66 -8.76
C ILE A 388 7.09 -15.17 -8.95
N PHE A 389 5.91 -15.79 -9.01
CA PHE A 389 5.72 -17.24 -9.12
C PHE A 389 6.49 -18.07 -8.09
N SER A 390 6.69 -17.52 -6.88
CA SER A 390 7.48 -18.11 -5.80
C SER A 390 8.97 -18.24 -6.11
N GLY A 391 9.49 -17.40 -7.01
CA GLY A 391 10.91 -17.27 -7.32
C GLY A 391 11.67 -16.30 -6.42
N ASP A 392 12.96 -16.16 -6.69
CA ASP A 392 13.84 -15.22 -5.99
C ASP A 392 13.68 -13.77 -6.49
N GLU A 393 12.91 -13.56 -7.56
CA GLU A 393 12.57 -12.24 -8.08
C GLU A 393 11.57 -11.51 -7.19
N LYS A 394 12.09 -10.89 -6.13
CA LYS A 394 11.35 -10.09 -5.16
C LYS A 394 12.18 -8.95 -4.61
N ALA A 395 11.48 -7.93 -4.11
CA ALA A 395 12.11 -6.69 -3.64
C ALA A 395 13.19 -6.90 -2.55
N CYS A 396 12.98 -7.83 -1.60
CA CYS A 396 13.95 -8.09 -0.53
C CYS A 396 15.26 -8.75 -1.03
N LYS A 397 15.23 -9.36 -2.22
CA LYS A 397 16.38 -10.02 -2.87
C LYS A 397 17.11 -9.12 -3.87
N ARG A 398 16.73 -7.84 -3.99
CA ARG A 398 17.29 -6.95 -5.03
C ARG A 398 18.81 -6.85 -5.00
N LYS A 399 19.42 -6.84 -3.80
CA LYS A 399 20.87 -6.77 -3.64
C LYS A 399 21.55 -8.02 -4.16
N ASP A 400 21.00 -9.18 -3.83
CA ASP A 400 21.49 -10.48 -4.28
C ASP A 400 21.43 -10.59 -5.81
N LEU A 401 20.38 -10.01 -6.41
CA LEU A 401 20.17 -10.00 -7.87
C LEU A 401 20.97 -8.91 -8.61
N PHE A 402 21.56 -7.94 -7.91
CA PHE A 402 22.11 -6.73 -8.53
C PHE A 402 23.21 -7.03 -9.55
N GLU A 403 24.19 -7.85 -9.19
CA GLU A 403 25.30 -8.18 -10.09
C GLU A 403 24.88 -9.07 -11.27
N GLU A 404 23.83 -9.90 -11.10
CA GLU A 404 23.25 -10.72 -12.17
C GLU A 404 22.56 -9.84 -13.22
N VAL A 405 21.71 -8.92 -12.78
CA VAL A 405 20.85 -8.14 -13.69
C VAL A 405 21.54 -6.90 -14.24
N ALA A 406 22.51 -6.36 -13.50
CA ALA A 406 23.24 -5.15 -13.84
C ALA A 406 24.77 -5.34 -13.80
N PRO A 407 25.38 -6.26 -14.57
CA PRO A 407 26.83 -6.46 -14.51
C PRO A 407 27.59 -5.17 -14.84
N ILE A 408 28.69 -4.93 -14.13
CA ILE A 408 29.38 -3.63 -14.14
C ILE A 408 29.86 -3.19 -15.52
N ALA A 409 30.29 -4.14 -16.37
CA ALA A 409 30.77 -3.84 -17.71
C ALA A 409 29.65 -3.27 -18.60
N GLU A 410 28.48 -3.90 -18.58
CA GLU A 410 27.28 -3.47 -19.28
C GLU A 410 26.75 -2.15 -18.71
N LEU A 411 26.74 -1.98 -17.39
CA LEU A 411 26.34 -0.73 -16.75
C LEU A 411 27.21 0.44 -17.22
N LYS A 412 28.54 0.26 -17.23
CA LYS A 412 29.50 1.25 -17.72
C LYS A 412 29.28 1.57 -19.19
N GLN A 413 29.08 0.55 -20.02
CA GLN A 413 28.84 0.70 -21.45
C GLN A 413 27.54 1.48 -21.73
N GLN A 414 26.44 1.08 -21.11
CA GLN A 414 25.12 1.68 -21.32
C GLN A 414 25.04 3.11 -20.78
N SER A 415 25.63 3.39 -19.60
CA SER A 415 25.69 4.73 -19.03
C SER A 415 26.56 5.67 -19.88
N THR A 416 27.69 5.18 -20.39
CA THR A 416 28.55 5.91 -21.33
C THR A 416 27.84 6.20 -22.65
N ALA A 417 27.05 5.25 -23.17
CA ALA A 417 26.25 5.43 -24.37
C ALA A 417 25.16 6.48 -24.17
N PHE A 418 24.41 6.38 -23.08
CA PHE A 418 23.29 7.28 -22.80
C PHE A 418 23.75 8.70 -22.43
N SER A 419 24.85 8.84 -21.67
CA SER A 419 25.47 10.14 -21.38
C SER A 419 25.81 10.94 -22.64
N SER A 420 26.27 10.29 -23.70
CA SER A 420 26.58 10.96 -24.98
C SER A 420 25.36 11.53 -25.72
N ILE A 421 24.16 11.03 -25.38
CA ILE A 421 22.88 11.51 -25.89
C ILE A 421 22.37 12.63 -24.99
N LEU A 422 22.36 12.39 -23.68
CA LEU A 422 21.82 13.29 -22.66
C LEU A 422 22.62 14.60 -22.55
N ASP A 423 23.94 14.57 -22.79
CA ASP A 423 24.81 15.77 -22.83
C ASP A 423 24.26 16.88 -23.73
N LYS A 424 23.58 16.52 -24.83
CA LYS A 424 23.05 17.50 -25.80
C LYS A 424 21.95 18.40 -25.23
N THR A 425 21.33 18.01 -24.12
CA THR A 425 20.23 18.74 -23.48
C THR A 425 20.53 19.09 -22.03
N LEU A 426 21.28 18.25 -21.32
CA LEU A 426 21.52 18.39 -19.89
C LEU A 426 22.83 19.12 -19.54
N SER A 427 23.87 18.96 -20.35
CA SER A 427 25.19 19.46 -20.00
C SER A 427 25.31 20.97 -20.19
N PHE A 428 25.91 21.63 -19.20
CA PHE A 428 26.22 23.06 -19.22
C PHE A 428 27.64 23.34 -19.73
N VAL A 429 28.40 22.29 -20.08
CA VAL A 429 29.79 22.37 -20.58
C VAL A 429 29.97 21.50 -21.83
N THR A 430 31.03 21.77 -22.61
CA THR A 430 31.38 20.91 -23.74
C THR A 430 32.28 19.76 -23.29
N LEU A 431 31.77 18.53 -23.34
CA LEU A 431 32.52 17.34 -22.96
C LEU A 431 33.21 16.67 -24.17
N SER A 432 34.29 15.93 -23.88
CA SER A 432 35.01 15.06 -24.83
C SER A 432 34.52 13.61 -24.69
N ASP A 433 34.76 12.77 -25.69
CA ASP A 433 34.33 11.37 -25.64
C ASP A 433 34.99 10.58 -24.50
N ALA A 434 36.24 10.92 -24.17
CA ALA A 434 36.97 10.37 -23.03
C ALA A 434 36.36 10.80 -21.68
N ALA A 435 35.84 12.03 -21.59
CA ALA A 435 35.16 12.50 -20.38
C ALA A 435 33.85 11.74 -20.14
N PHE A 436 33.07 11.42 -21.19
CA PHE A 436 31.87 10.61 -21.03
C PHE A 436 32.17 9.22 -20.46
N GLU A 437 33.19 8.56 -20.99
CA GLU A 437 33.60 7.24 -20.52
C GLU A 437 34.10 7.32 -19.07
N GLN A 438 34.95 8.31 -18.77
CA GLN A 438 35.47 8.51 -17.43
C GLN A 438 34.36 8.77 -16.40
N PHE A 439 33.51 9.78 -16.60
CA PHE A 439 32.50 10.15 -15.61
C PHE A 439 31.43 9.07 -15.45
N SER A 440 31.06 8.39 -16.54
CA SER A 440 30.11 7.27 -16.46
C SER A 440 30.71 6.08 -15.72
N ASN A 441 32.00 5.81 -15.90
CA ASN A 441 32.70 4.75 -15.17
C ASN A 441 32.77 5.08 -13.68
N ASP A 442 33.19 6.30 -13.32
CA ASP A 442 33.28 6.77 -11.94
C ASP A 442 31.90 6.72 -11.24
N ALA A 443 30.83 7.12 -11.93
CA ALA A 443 29.45 7.02 -11.43
C ALA A 443 28.98 5.56 -11.25
N SER A 444 29.28 4.70 -12.23
CA SER A 444 28.95 3.27 -12.18
C SER A 444 29.69 2.55 -11.04
N ASP A 445 30.98 2.86 -10.85
CA ASP A 445 31.80 2.32 -9.75
C ASP A 445 31.30 2.81 -8.39
N SER A 446 30.73 4.02 -8.32
CA SER A 446 30.12 4.55 -7.10
C SER A 446 28.81 3.82 -6.78
N LEU A 447 27.97 3.54 -7.78
CA LEU A 447 26.78 2.71 -7.61
C LEU A 447 27.13 1.28 -7.17
N TYR A 448 28.14 0.67 -7.81
CA TYR A 448 28.57 -0.70 -7.50
C TYR A 448 29.12 -0.86 -6.08
N ARG A 449 29.71 0.19 -5.51
CA ARG A 449 30.09 0.23 -4.09
C ARG A 449 28.88 0.49 -3.19
N TYR A 450 27.99 1.39 -3.61
CA TYR A 450 26.86 1.84 -2.80
C TYR A 450 25.80 0.76 -2.54
N VAL A 451 25.37 0.02 -3.58
CA VAL A 451 24.27 -0.97 -3.47
C VAL A 451 24.55 -2.06 -2.41
N PRO A 452 25.69 -2.76 -2.41
CA PRO A 452 25.96 -3.77 -1.40
C PRO A 452 26.17 -3.17 0.00
N GLN A 453 26.90 -2.06 0.11
CA GLN A 453 27.42 -1.55 1.39
C GLN A 453 26.51 -0.54 2.09
N SER A 454 25.82 0.32 1.34
CA SER A 454 25.17 1.54 1.88
C SER A 454 23.65 1.59 1.68
N LEU A 455 23.12 0.88 0.69
CA LEU A 455 21.68 0.79 0.47
C LEU A 455 21.03 0.01 1.62
N ASN A 456 20.36 0.68 2.56
CA ASN A 456 19.82 0.00 3.75
C ASN A 456 18.44 -0.62 3.48
N ASP A 457 18.45 -1.88 3.03
CA ASP A 457 17.24 -2.67 2.78
C ASP A 457 17.03 -3.72 3.88
N PRO A 458 15.80 -3.89 4.39
CA PRO A 458 15.47 -5.01 5.26
C PRO A 458 15.80 -6.34 4.59
N SER A 459 16.51 -7.23 5.29
CA SER A 459 16.82 -8.54 4.75
C SER A 459 15.55 -9.36 4.53
N CYS A 460 15.59 -10.29 3.57
CA CYS A 460 14.48 -11.22 3.41
C CYS A 460 14.20 -11.94 4.72
N ASP A 461 15.22 -12.47 5.42
CA ASP A 461 15.05 -13.23 6.67
C ASP A 461 14.44 -12.39 7.81
N ALA A 462 14.82 -11.12 7.94
CA ALA A 462 14.23 -10.19 8.91
C ALA A 462 12.74 -9.89 8.60
N THR A 463 12.30 -10.20 7.39
CA THR A 463 10.91 -10.07 6.96
C THR A 463 10.25 -11.41 6.67
N GLN A 464 11.01 -12.52 6.70
CA GLN A 464 10.54 -13.88 6.49
C GLN A 464 9.67 -14.25 7.66
N ARG A 465 8.52 -14.80 7.31
CA ARG A 465 7.50 -15.20 8.25
C ARG A 465 7.67 -16.70 8.46
N ASN A 466 7.70 -17.13 9.72
CA ASN A 466 7.83 -18.55 10.04
C ASN A 466 6.64 -19.32 9.45
N VAL A 467 6.85 -20.58 9.07
CA VAL A 467 5.73 -21.50 8.80
C VAL A 467 4.84 -21.52 10.05
N ASN A 468 3.57 -21.12 9.91
CA ASN A 468 2.58 -20.84 10.97
C ASN A 468 2.50 -19.40 11.51
N ASP A 469 3.16 -18.44 10.87
CA ASP A 469 2.94 -17.03 11.18
C ASP A 469 1.50 -16.63 10.81
N LYS A 470 0.77 -16.12 11.82
CA LYS A 470 -0.61 -15.61 11.72
C LYS A 470 -0.77 -14.52 10.66
N SER A 471 0.32 -13.91 10.22
CA SER A 471 0.30 -12.86 9.21
C SER A 471 0.34 -13.38 7.76
N GLU A 472 0.45 -14.69 7.52
CA GLU A 472 0.15 -15.31 6.21
C GLU A 472 -1.36 -15.58 6.01
N LEU A 473 -2.16 -15.35 7.05
CA LEU A 473 -3.60 -15.51 7.01
C LEU A 473 -4.19 -14.34 6.24
N ARG A 474 -4.86 -14.66 5.14
CA ARG A 474 -5.56 -13.69 4.29
C ARG A 474 -7.04 -14.02 4.28
N THR A 475 -7.73 -13.56 5.31
CA THR A 475 -9.19 -13.65 5.34
C THR A 475 -9.81 -12.48 4.60
N VAL A 476 -11.01 -12.71 4.09
CA VAL A 476 -11.80 -11.68 3.43
C VAL A 476 -12.98 -11.37 4.34
N SER A 477 -13.23 -10.08 4.57
CA SER A 477 -14.16 -9.64 5.61
C SER A 477 -15.10 -8.53 5.15
N ASP A 478 -16.28 -8.47 5.75
CA ASP A 478 -17.08 -7.24 5.83
C ASP A 478 -16.75 -6.58 7.17
N LEU A 479 -15.97 -5.49 7.13
CA LEU A 479 -15.42 -4.77 8.28
C LEU A 479 -16.22 -3.47 8.53
N PHE A 480 -16.94 -3.41 9.64
CA PHE A 480 -17.62 -2.21 10.10
C PHE A 480 -16.77 -1.53 11.17
N ILE A 481 -16.24 -0.34 10.88
CA ILE A 481 -15.38 0.41 11.79
C ILE A 481 -16.20 1.54 12.41
N PHE A 482 -16.31 1.55 13.74
CA PHE A 482 -16.98 2.61 14.50
C PHE A 482 -15.94 3.45 15.22
N ILE A 483 -15.86 4.75 14.90
CA ILE A 483 -14.89 5.67 15.49
C ILE A 483 -15.56 6.63 16.45
N ASP A 484 -15.05 6.68 17.67
CA ASP A 484 -15.38 7.73 18.62
C ASP A 484 -14.71 9.05 18.20
N THR A 485 -15.52 10.05 17.85
CA THR A 485 -15.01 11.36 17.42
C THR A 485 -14.58 12.26 18.58
N GLN A 486 -14.43 11.72 19.80
CA GLN A 486 -13.61 12.34 20.84
C GLN A 486 -12.11 12.26 20.54
N TRP A 487 -11.67 11.28 19.75
CA TRP A 487 -10.31 11.26 19.22
C TRP A 487 -10.07 12.50 18.36
N ALA A 488 -8.89 13.12 18.47
CA ALA A 488 -8.50 14.11 17.48
C ALA A 488 -8.31 13.42 16.12
N PHE A 489 -8.87 14.00 15.05
CA PHE A 489 -8.78 13.43 13.70
C PHE A 489 -7.33 13.16 13.27
N THR A 490 -6.40 14.04 13.61
CA THR A 490 -4.96 13.90 13.34
C THR A 490 -4.33 12.66 13.96
N ASP A 491 -4.88 12.18 15.08
CA ASP A 491 -4.37 11.04 15.82
C ASP A 491 -5.00 9.74 15.33
N ILE A 492 -6.30 9.75 15.06
CA ILE A 492 -7.04 8.53 14.70
C ILE A 492 -6.99 8.20 13.21
N GLN A 493 -6.92 9.20 12.32
CA GLN A 493 -6.84 8.94 10.86
C GLN A 493 -5.64 8.04 10.50
N PRO A 494 -4.42 8.26 11.02
CA PRO A 494 -3.27 7.40 10.73
C PRO A 494 -3.42 5.96 11.26
N VAL A 495 -4.12 5.76 12.39
CA VAL A 495 -4.40 4.42 12.95
C VAL A 495 -5.28 3.62 12.00
N ILE A 496 -6.36 4.22 11.51
CA ILE A 496 -7.27 3.55 10.57
C ILE A 496 -6.59 3.36 9.21
N GLY A 497 -5.83 4.36 8.76
CA GLY A 497 -5.01 4.25 7.55
C GLY A 497 -4.06 3.06 7.61
N ASP A 498 -3.35 2.85 8.71
CA ASP A 498 -2.45 1.71 8.89
C ASP A 498 -3.19 0.37 8.88
N ILE A 499 -4.34 0.26 9.54
CA ILE A 499 -5.17 -0.95 9.51
C ILE A 499 -5.60 -1.27 8.07
N LEU A 500 -6.15 -0.29 7.36
CA LEU A 500 -6.66 -0.47 6.00
C LEU A 500 -5.56 -0.80 4.98
N GLN A 501 -4.36 -0.21 5.12
CA GLN A 501 -3.22 -0.49 4.25
C GLN A 501 -2.63 -1.90 4.45
N ASN A 502 -2.92 -2.55 5.58
CA ASN A 502 -2.39 -3.87 5.94
C ASN A 502 -3.44 -4.99 5.92
N ILE A 503 -4.66 -4.75 5.41
CA ILE A 503 -5.69 -5.77 5.15
C ILE A 503 -6.01 -5.87 3.64
N ASP A 504 -6.67 -6.96 3.22
CA ASP A 504 -6.89 -7.27 1.79
C ASP A 504 -8.14 -6.57 1.19
N LEU A 505 -8.15 -5.24 1.12
CA LEU A 505 -9.26 -4.44 0.55
C LEU A 505 -9.51 -4.75 -0.94
N GLY A 506 -8.47 -4.73 -1.77
CA GLY A 506 -8.58 -5.00 -3.20
C GLY A 506 -8.84 -6.46 -3.60
N PHE A 507 -8.87 -7.40 -2.65
CA PHE A 507 -9.09 -8.83 -2.91
C PHE A 507 -10.29 -9.40 -2.16
N GLY A 508 -11.24 -8.52 -1.84
CA GLY A 508 -12.61 -8.88 -1.47
C GLY A 508 -13.07 -8.32 -0.14
N THR A 509 -12.18 -7.73 0.68
CA THR A 509 -12.57 -7.15 1.97
C THR A 509 -13.28 -5.84 1.73
N ASN A 510 -14.49 -5.71 2.26
CA ASN A 510 -15.21 -4.45 2.27
C ASN A 510 -15.05 -3.81 3.64
N TYR A 511 -14.79 -2.50 3.69
CA TYR A 511 -14.91 -1.74 4.94
C TYR A 511 -15.99 -0.67 4.82
N THR A 512 -16.63 -0.35 5.94
CA THR A 512 -17.53 0.81 6.09
C THR A 512 -17.10 1.55 7.34
N LEU A 513 -16.98 2.87 7.26
CA LEU A 513 -16.59 3.69 8.40
C LEU A 513 -17.80 4.45 8.95
N LEU A 514 -18.00 4.41 10.27
CA LEU A 514 -19.15 5.01 10.96
C LEU A 514 -18.73 5.79 12.21
N SER A 515 -19.55 6.76 12.63
CA SER A 515 -19.38 7.42 13.93
C SER A 515 -19.88 6.53 15.07
N ALA A 516 -19.17 6.47 16.19
CA ALA A 516 -19.51 5.59 17.32
C ALA A 516 -20.64 6.12 18.21
N HIS A 517 -21.10 7.37 18.02
CA HIS A 517 -22.22 7.94 18.77
C HIS A 517 -23.55 7.78 18.04
N GLN A 518 -23.67 8.31 16.82
CA GLN A 518 -24.94 8.28 16.06
C GLN A 518 -25.04 7.08 15.11
N ALA A 519 -23.93 6.37 14.89
CA ALA A 519 -23.81 5.30 13.91
C ALA A 519 -24.10 5.77 12.46
N GLU A 520 -23.71 7.01 12.16
CA GLU A 520 -23.79 7.59 10.82
C GLU A 520 -22.60 7.12 9.96
N ILE A 521 -22.83 6.91 8.67
CA ILE A 521 -21.80 6.48 7.73
C ILE A 521 -20.90 7.68 7.38
N LEU A 522 -19.62 7.57 7.72
CA LEU A 522 -18.57 8.53 7.37
C LEU A 522 -17.91 8.18 6.03
N VAL A 523 -17.76 6.89 5.74
CA VAL A 523 -17.26 6.37 4.46
C VAL A 523 -18.15 5.20 4.06
N ASN A 524 -18.70 5.27 2.85
CA ASN A 524 -19.51 4.19 2.28
C ASN A 524 -18.72 2.89 2.12
N SER A 525 -19.44 1.77 2.01
CA SER A 525 -18.80 0.46 1.82
C SER A 525 -17.87 0.46 0.61
N SER A 526 -16.59 0.19 0.83
CA SER A 526 -15.55 0.27 -0.20
C SER A 526 -14.55 -0.89 -0.09
N GLN A 527 -13.97 -1.25 -1.24
CA GLN A 527 -12.86 -2.21 -1.39
C GLN A 527 -11.52 -1.50 -1.65
N ASN A 528 -11.48 -0.18 -1.54
CA ASN A 528 -10.31 0.60 -1.86
C ASN A 528 -9.96 1.56 -0.73
N SER A 529 -8.67 1.67 -0.43
CA SER A 529 -8.16 2.49 0.66
C SER A 529 -8.42 3.99 0.44
N PHE A 530 -8.44 4.45 -0.81
CA PHE A 530 -8.66 5.85 -1.18
C PHE A 530 -10.06 6.38 -0.87
N ALA A 531 -11.07 5.53 -0.62
CA ALA A 531 -12.39 6.00 -0.17
C ALA A 531 -12.34 6.72 1.19
N MET A 532 -11.25 6.55 1.95
CA MET A 532 -10.99 7.34 3.16
C MET A 532 -10.93 8.85 2.91
N LEU A 533 -10.70 9.33 1.69
CA LEU A 533 -10.74 10.77 1.39
C LEU A 533 -12.12 11.40 1.66
N GLN A 534 -13.20 10.61 1.70
CA GLN A 534 -14.53 11.07 2.10
C GLN A 534 -14.58 11.52 3.57
N TRP A 535 -13.69 11.00 4.41
CA TRP A 535 -13.58 11.35 5.82
C TRP A 535 -12.40 12.30 6.06
N ASN A 536 -12.73 13.59 6.19
CA ASN A 536 -11.77 14.66 6.49
C ASN A 536 -12.07 15.31 7.86
N GLN A 537 -11.20 16.22 8.28
CA GLN A 537 -11.32 16.97 9.53
C GLN A 537 -12.72 17.62 9.70
N THR A 538 -13.24 18.27 8.67
CA THR A 538 -14.54 18.94 8.72
C THR A 538 -15.69 17.96 8.92
N VAL A 539 -15.65 16.81 8.24
CA VAL A 539 -16.65 15.75 8.42
C VAL A 539 -16.56 15.16 9.82
N HIS A 540 -15.33 14.95 10.31
CA HIS A 540 -15.06 14.43 11.65
C HIS A 540 -15.60 15.35 12.76
N ASP A 541 -15.29 16.64 12.68
CA ASP A 541 -15.64 17.62 13.72
C ASP A 541 -17.15 17.92 13.81
N ARG A 542 -17.91 17.63 12.75
CA ARG A 542 -19.37 17.77 12.73
C ARG A 542 -20.09 16.64 13.48
N GLN A 543 -19.41 15.53 13.76
CA GLN A 543 -20.01 14.37 14.40
C GLN A 543 -20.21 14.61 15.90
N THR A 544 -21.30 14.04 16.44
CA THR A 544 -21.49 14.00 17.89
C THR A 544 -20.42 13.12 18.54
N ARG A 545 -19.73 13.67 19.55
CA ARG A 545 -18.59 13.03 20.21
C ARG A 545 -19.04 11.94 21.19
N GLY A 546 -18.21 10.91 21.36
CA GLY A 546 -18.37 9.85 22.35
C GLY A 546 -18.80 8.51 21.75
N LEU A 547 -19.00 7.53 22.62
CA LEU A 547 -19.53 6.21 22.28
C LEU A 547 -20.97 6.08 22.77
N ASN A 548 -21.87 5.63 21.90
CA ASN A 548 -23.19 5.14 22.27
C ASN A 548 -23.29 3.67 21.84
N LEU A 549 -22.92 2.77 22.74
CA LEU A 549 -22.83 1.34 22.42
C LEU A 549 -24.19 0.72 22.03
N PRO A 550 -25.32 1.04 22.69
CA PRO A 550 -26.62 0.58 22.22
C PRO A 550 -26.92 0.99 20.76
N ARG A 551 -26.65 2.25 20.39
CA ARG A 551 -26.88 2.71 19.01
C ARG A 551 -25.97 1.99 18.01
N VAL A 552 -24.71 1.74 18.38
CA VAL A 552 -23.76 0.96 17.56
C VAL A 552 -24.28 -0.47 17.34
N LEU A 553 -24.76 -1.14 18.38
CA LEU A 553 -25.28 -2.51 18.29
C LEU A 553 -26.58 -2.59 17.47
N GLU A 554 -27.46 -1.61 17.61
CA GLU A 554 -28.66 -1.46 16.78
C GLU A 554 -28.28 -1.31 15.30
N LYS A 555 -27.33 -0.43 14.98
CA LYS A 555 -26.86 -0.25 13.60
C LYS A 555 -26.14 -1.48 13.06
N LEU A 556 -25.36 -2.17 13.89
CA LEU A 556 -24.72 -3.43 13.52
C LEU A 556 -25.73 -4.53 13.18
N LYS A 557 -26.85 -4.60 13.91
CA LYS A 557 -27.96 -5.50 13.59
C LYS A 557 -28.55 -5.18 12.22
N GLU A 558 -28.83 -3.91 11.95
CA GLU A 558 -29.33 -3.45 10.65
C GLU A 558 -28.36 -3.80 9.50
N LEU A 559 -27.09 -3.40 9.63
CA LEU A 559 -26.07 -3.65 8.61
C LEU A 559 -25.84 -5.14 8.38
N SER A 560 -25.73 -5.94 9.45
CA SER A 560 -25.55 -7.39 9.33
C SER A 560 -26.75 -8.06 8.69
N GLY A 561 -27.97 -7.63 9.05
CA GLY A 561 -29.20 -8.11 8.43
C GLY A 561 -29.26 -7.82 6.93
N ASN A 562 -28.97 -6.57 6.54
CA ASN A 562 -28.92 -6.16 5.14
C ASN A 562 -27.93 -6.99 4.33
N VAL A 563 -26.73 -7.28 4.88
CA VAL A 563 -25.77 -8.13 4.17
C VAL A 563 -26.28 -9.58 4.06
N LEU A 564 -26.86 -10.16 5.11
CA LEU A 564 -27.42 -11.52 5.05
C LEU A 564 -28.58 -11.63 4.05
N ASP A 565 -29.46 -10.63 3.98
CA ASP A 565 -30.57 -10.60 3.03
C ASP A 565 -30.08 -10.35 1.59
N HIS A 566 -29.02 -9.57 1.43
CA HIS A 566 -28.36 -9.44 0.12
C HIS A 566 -27.72 -10.75 -0.33
N GLU A 567 -27.00 -11.45 0.56
CA GLU A 567 -26.45 -12.81 0.32
C GLU A 567 -27.57 -13.79 -0.09
N LYS A 568 -28.73 -13.73 0.58
CA LYS A 568 -29.94 -14.50 0.22
C LYS A 568 -30.42 -14.19 -1.19
N SER A 569 -30.50 -12.91 -1.57
CA SER A 569 -31.00 -12.48 -2.88
C SER A 569 -30.13 -12.93 -4.06
N LEU A 570 -28.82 -13.02 -3.86
CA LEU A 570 -27.87 -13.41 -4.90
C LEU A 570 -27.81 -14.94 -5.13
N ASN A 571 -28.50 -15.74 -4.30
CA ASN A 571 -28.42 -17.20 -4.31
C ASN A 571 -26.98 -17.75 -4.29
N ASN A 572 -26.04 -17.01 -3.69
CA ASN A 572 -24.63 -17.35 -3.70
C ASN A 572 -24.07 -17.34 -2.28
N LEU A 573 -23.16 -18.29 -2.01
CA LEU A 573 -22.37 -18.27 -0.80
C LEU A 573 -21.37 -17.12 -0.90
N VAL A 574 -21.44 -16.15 0.02
CA VAL A 574 -20.39 -15.15 0.20
C VAL A 574 -19.70 -15.47 1.51
N GLY A 575 -18.53 -16.11 1.43
CA GLY A 575 -17.82 -16.63 2.59
C GLY A 575 -17.08 -15.58 3.43
N ARG A 576 -17.44 -14.30 3.36
CA ARG A 576 -16.70 -13.24 4.06
C ARG A 576 -16.93 -13.30 5.56
N SER A 577 -15.90 -13.10 6.36
CA SER A 577 -16.06 -12.93 7.81
C SER A 577 -16.82 -11.62 8.10
N LYS A 578 -17.56 -11.52 9.22
CA LYS A 578 -18.23 -10.27 9.61
C LYS A 578 -17.56 -9.74 10.87
N ILE A 579 -17.04 -8.52 10.80
CA ILE A 579 -16.23 -7.94 11.87
C ILE A 579 -16.75 -6.52 12.15
N ALA A 580 -16.97 -6.22 13.42
CA ALA A 580 -17.19 -4.88 13.91
C ALA A 580 -15.97 -4.45 14.74
N LEU A 581 -15.22 -3.44 14.28
CA LEU A 581 -14.13 -2.84 15.02
C LEU A 581 -14.63 -1.54 15.65
N ILE A 582 -14.70 -1.49 16.98
CA ILE A 582 -15.13 -0.30 17.72
C ILE A 582 -13.88 0.34 18.32
N VAL A 583 -13.68 1.63 18.03
CA VAL A 583 -12.47 2.38 18.40
C VAL A 583 -12.84 3.52 19.36
N PRO A 584 -13.15 3.21 20.64
CA PRO A 584 -13.51 4.21 21.62
C PRO A 584 -12.25 4.96 22.09
N GLN A 585 -12.42 6.22 22.48
CA GLN A 585 -11.37 6.96 23.18
C GLN A 585 -11.36 6.53 24.66
N MET A 586 -11.81 7.39 25.58
CA MET A 586 -11.90 7.09 27.01
C MET A 586 -13.32 6.73 27.46
N ALA A 587 -14.27 6.65 26.54
CA ALA A 587 -15.66 6.36 26.86
C ALA A 587 -15.82 5.03 27.61
N GLY A 588 -16.61 5.07 28.70
CA GLY A 588 -17.13 3.90 29.41
C GLY A 588 -18.58 3.59 29.00
N VAL A 589 -19.18 2.58 29.63
CA VAL A 589 -20.59 2.24 29.43
C VAL A 589 -21.31 2.34 30.77
N SER A 590 -22.29 3.25 30.86
CA SER A 590 -23.09 3.42 32.08
C SER A 590 -23.92 2.17 32.39
N ASP A 591 -24.41 2.03 33.63
CA ASP A 591 -25.18 0.84 34.03
C ASP A 591 -26.48 0.68 33.23
N ALA A 592 -27.17 1.79 32.95
CA ALA A 592 -28.40 1.79 32.15
C ALA A 592 -28.11 1.37 30.70
N GLU A 593 -27.10 1.97 30.06
CA GLU A 593 -26.70 1.62 28.70
C GLU A 593 -26.19 0.18 28.59
N ARG A 594 -25.52 -0.33 29.64
CA ARG A 594 -25.00 -1.70 29.67
C ARG A 594 -26.12 -2.72 29.54
N ASN A 595 -27.20 -2.57 30.30
CA ASN A 595 -28.33 -3.49 30.24
C ASN A 595 -28.96 -3.51 28.85
N THR A 596 -29.23 -2.33 28.27
CA THR A 596 -29.76 -2.21 26.92
C THR A 596 -28.81 -2.79 25.86
N ALA A 597 -27.50 -2.54 26.00
CA ALA A 597 -26.49 -3.06 25.08
C ALA A 597 -26.40 -4.59 25.14
N LEU A 598 -26.47 -5.19 26.33
CA LEU A 598 -26.45 -6.65 26.48
C LEU A 598 -27.68 -7.31 25.85
N GLU A 599 -28.88 -6.75 26.05
CA GLU A 599 -30.10 -7.23 25.40
C GLU A 599 -30.00 -7.17 23.87
N GLN A 600 -29.52 -6.05 23.32
CA GLN A 600 -29.32 -5.90 21.88
C GLN A 600 -28.24 -6.83 21.34
N LEU A 601 -27.17 -7.06 22.10
CA LEU A 601 -26.10 -7.98 21.73
C LEU A 601 -26.60 -9.43 21.64
N ASP A 602 -27.50 -9.85 22.54
CA ASP A 602 -28.09 -11.18 22.48
C ASP A 602 -28.96 -11.36 21.24
N VAL A 603 -29.78 -10.37 20.89
CA VAL A 603 -30.53 -10.33 19.62
C VAL A 603 -29.60 -10.35 18.41
N LEU A 604 -28.52 -9.57 18.45
CA LEU A 604 -27.53 -9.52 17.37
C LEU A 604 -26.85 -10.88 17.17
N ARG A 605 -26.52 -11.58 18.25
CA ARG A 605 -25.92 -12.93 18.21
C ARG A 605 -26.88 -13.98 17.64
N ASP A 606 -28.19 -13.77 17.75
CA ASP A 606 -29.19 -14.65 17.14
C ASP A 606 -29.33 -14.39 15.63
N ILE A 607 -29.21 -13.13 15.19
CA ILE A 607 -29.29 -12.75 13.77
C ILE A 607 -27.99 -13.08 13.03
N ALA A 608 -26.85 -12.72 13.62
CA ALA A 608 -25.52 -12.84 13.03
C ALA A 608 -24.55 -13.56 14.00
N PRO A 609 -24.67 -14.89 14.19
CA PRO A 609 -23.90 -15.67 15.17
C PRO A 609 -22.39 -15.70 14.89
N ASP A 610 -22.00 -15.38 13.66
CA ASP A 610 -20.61 -15.34 13.21
C ASP A 610 -20.01 -13.93 13.21
N LEU A 611 -20.79 -12.89 13.55
CA LEU A 611 -20.26 -11.53 13.72
C LEU A 611 -19.31 -11.49 14.91
N ARG A 612 -18.11 -10.93 14.70
CA ARG A 612 -17.11 -10.69 15.74
C ARG A 612 -17.03 -9.21 16.05
N ILE A 613 -17.12 -8.86 17.33
CA ILE A 613 -16.91 -7.50 17.81
C ILE A 613 -15.50 -7.43 18.41
N LEU A 614 -14.70 -6.49 17.92
CA LEU A 614 -13.35 -6.20 18.38
C LEU A 614 -13.34 -4.78 18.96
N PHE A 615 -12.60 -4.56 20.03
CA PHE A 615 -12.38 -3.21 20.57
C PHE A 615 -10.90 -2.82 20.45
N LEU A 616 -10.64 -1.64 19.90
CA LEU A 616 -9.34 -0.99 19.93
C LEU A 616 -9.48 0.31 20.73
N ALA A 617 -9.25 0.24 22.04
CA ALA A 617 -9.64 1.28 22.97
C ALA A 617 -8.44 2.04 23.56
N ASN A 618 -8.59 3.34 23.82
CA ASN A 618 -7.67 4.03 24.73
C ASN A 618 -7.91 3.59 26.18
N GLY A 619 -6.86 3.60 27.00
CA GLY A 619 -6.90 3.10 28.37
C GLY A 619 -7.15 1.58 28.44
N SER A 620 -7.68 1.09 29.56
CA SER A 620 -7.88 -0.36 29.73
C SER A 620 -9.06 -0.88 28.89
N PRO A 621 -8.83 -1.77 27.90
CA PRO A 621 -9.91 -2.30 27.06
C PRO A 621 -10.81 -3.30 27.80
N THR A 622 -10.40 -3.78 28.99
CA THR A 622 -11.18 -4.72 29.82
C THR A 622 -12.57 -4.21 30.19
N ARG A 623 -12.81 -2.90 30.16
CA ARG A 623 -14.15 -2.32 30.37
C ARG A 623 -15.20 -2.79 29.36
N PHE A 624 -14.78 -3.38 28.25
CA PHE A 624 -15.66 -3.94 27.22
C PHE A 624 -15.74 -5.47 27.20
N GLU A 625 -15.19 -6.16 28.21
CA GLU A 625 -15.09 -7.63 28.23
C GLU A 625 -16.43 -8.37 28.10
N GLN A 626 -17.54 -7.74 28.49
CA GLN A 626 -18.87 -8.34 28.46
C GLN A 626 -19.50 -8.31 27.05
N PHE A 627 -18.96 -7.47 26.15
CA PHE A 627 -19.50 -7.25 24.82
C PHE A 627 -18.78 -8.05 23.72
N VAL A 628 -17.63 -8.62 24.03
CA VAL A 628 -16.85 -9.46 23.10
C VAL A 628 -17.15 -10.94 23.31
N LYS A 629 -16.77 -11.76 22.32
CA LYS A 629 -16.88 -13.23 22.42
C LYS A 629 -15.64 -13.83 23.08
N ASP A 630 -14.46 -13.33 22.73
CA ASP A 630 -13.18 -13.77 23.26
C ASP A 630 -12.50 -12.61 24.01
N LYS A 631 -12.47 -12.71 25.34
CA LYS A 631 -11.91 -11.65 26.20
C LYS A 631 -10.41 -11.45 26.02
N LYS A 632 -9.70 -12.48 25.55
CA LYS A 632 -8.23 -12.46 25.42
C LYS A 632 -7.81 -11.88 24.08
N ASP A 633 -8.50 -12.29 23.01
CA ASP A 633 -8.05 -12.01 21.64
C ASP A 633 -8.92 -10.98 20.89
N ASP A 634 -10.01 -10.45 21.50
CA ASP A 634 -10.87 -9.43 20.85
C ASP A 634 -10.76 -8.02 21.49
N LEU A 635 -9.87 -7.83 22.46
CA LEU A 635 -9.65 -6.57 23.17
C LEU A 635 -8.23 -6.07 22.96
N PHE A 636 -8.08 -4.88 22.39
CA PHE A 636 -6.81 -4.26 22.04
C PHE A 636 -6.69 -2.88 22.68
N GLN A 637 -5.49 -2.54 23.11
CA GLN A 637 -5.18 -1.24 23.67
C GLN A 637 -4.53 -0.34 22.62
N LEU A 638 -4.97 0.91 22.57
CA LEU A 638 -4.45 1.97 21.71
C LEU A 638 -4.00 3.14 22.58
N ASN A 639 -2.69 3.31 22.72
CA ASN A 639 -2.08 4.39 23.48
C ASN A 639 -1.36 5.33 22.51
N ILE A 640 -2.05 6.34 22.01
CA ILE A 640 -1.41 7.33 21.12
C ILE A 640 -0.65 8.33 22.00
N VAL A 641 0.67 8.19 22.06
CA VAL A 641 1.54 9.21 22.65
C VAL A 641 1.99 10.14 21.52
N SER A 642 1.64 11.42 21.62
CA SER A 642 2.01 12.42 20.62
C SER A 642 3.55 12.50 20.49
N GLY A 643 4.09 12.27 19.28
CA GLY A 643 5.49 12.58 18.95
C GLY A 643 6.41 11.44 18.53
N VAL A 644 5.96 10.17 18.47
CA VAL A 644 6.82 9.03 18.05
C VAL A 644 6.13 8.18 16.97
N GLY A 645 6.48 8.40 15.70
CA GLY A 645 5.77 7.83 14.55
C GLY A 645 6.03 6.33 14.24
N ASN A 646 6.59 5.57 15.17
CA ASN A 646 6.73 4.10 15.07
C ASN A 646 5.79 3.33 16.02
N GLU A 647 5.09 4.02 16.93
CA GLU A 647 4.21 3.35 17.92
C GLU A 647 2.87 2.90 17.32
N ILE A 648 2.38 3.55 16.26
CA ILE A 648 1.08 3.17 15.68
C ILE A 648 1.14 1.77 15.09
N GLN A 649 2.16 1.46 14.27
CA GLN A 649 2.27 0.16 13.59
C GLN A 649 2.41 -1.00 14.58
N THR A 650 3.10 -0.78 15.70
CA THR A 650 3.25 -1.81 16.74
C THR A 650 1.95 -2.02 17.51
N GLN A 651 1.16 -0.97 17.71
CA GLN A 651 -0.13 -1.03 18.41
C GLN A 651 -1.28 -1.54 17.53
N THR A 652 -1.25 -1.31 16.22
CA THR A 652 -2.27 -1.79 15.27
C THR A 652 -2.03 -3.22 14.82
N LEU A 653 -0.78 -3.70 14.82
CA LEU A 653 -0.44 -5.05 14.35
C LEU A 653 -1.27 -6.17 15.02
N PRO A 654 -1.52 -6.18 16.34
CA PRO A 654 -2.37 -7.19 16.98
C PRO A 654 -3.80 -7.23 16.43
N VAL A 655 -4.43 -6.06 16.20
CA VAL A 655 -5.79 -6.00 15.65
C VAL A 655 -5.82 -6.38 14.18
N ILE A 656 -4.80 -5.98 13.40
CA ILE A 656 -4.64 -6.40 11.99
C ILE A 656 -4.54 -7.92 11.89
N ASN A 657 -3.65 -8.53 12.70
CA ASN A 657 -3.49 -9.97 12.76
C ASN A 657 -4.79 -10.67 13.18
N ARG A 658 -5.51 -10.12 14.17
CA ARG A 658 -6.81 -10.68 14.57
C ARG A 658 -7.82 -10.62 13.45
N ILE A 659 -7.94 -9.48 12.76
CA ILE A 659 -8.84 -9.34 11.60
C ILE A 659 -8.51 -10.41 10.55
N GLN A 660 -7.23 -10.66 10.28
CA GLN A 660 -6.72 -11.63 9.33
C GLN A 660 -6.90 -13.10 9.75
N GLU A 661 -6.85 -13.38 11.06
CA GLU A 661 -7.04 -14.70 11.66
C GLU A 661 -8.49 -15.18 11.62
N LEU A 662 -9.47 -14.27 11.56
CA LEU A 662 -10.87 -14.66 11.67
C LEU A 662 -11.30 -15.52 10.46
N PRO A 663 -11.81 -16.75 10.68
CA PRO A 663 -12.13 -17.64 9.59
C PRO A 663 -13.28 -17.10 8.75
N ARG A 664 -13.20 -17.40 7.45
CA ARG A 664 -14.28 -17.19 6.49
C ARG A 664 -15.52 -17.96 6.93
N ARG A 665 -16.71 -17.44 6.65
CA ARG A 665 -17.96 -18.12 7.06
C ARG A 665 -18.40 -19.10 5.99
N LEU A 666 -18.90 -20.26 6.41
CA LEU A 666 -19.74 -21.10 5.58
C LEU A 666 -21.17 -20.96 6.12
N VAL A 667 -22.08 -20.52 5.27
CA VAL A 667 -23.45 -20.16 5.67
C VAL A 667 -24.47 -20.78 4.73
N ASN A 668 -25.67 -21.05 5.20
CA ASN A 668 -26.81 -21.21 4.30
C ASN A 668 -27.37 -19.82 3.99
N HIS A 669 -27.06 -19.26 2.82
CA HIS A 669 -27.51 -17.91 2.43
C HIS A 669 -29.04 -17.79 2.37
N LYS A 670 -29.78 -18.90 2.17
CA LYS A 670 -31.25 -18.86 2.18
C LYS A 670 -31.84 -18.42 3.51
N CYS A 671 -31.10 -18.58 4.62
CA CYS A 671 -31.58 -18.19 5.94
C CYS A 671 -31.90 -16.70 6.03
N GLY A 672 -31.10 -15.84 5.36
CA GLY A 672 -31.20 -14.38 5.50
C GLY A 672 -31.13 -13.92 6.97
N ALA A 673 -31.56 -12.70 7.24
CA ALA A 673 -31.62 -12.15 8.58
C ALA A 673 -32.72 -12.77 9.47
N GLN A 674 -33.78 -13.31 8.84
CA GLN A 674 -34.96 -13.87 9.52
C GLN A 674 -34.83 -15.36 9.88
N TRP A 675 -33.81 -16.05 9.38
CA TRP A 675 -33.59 -17.49 9.59
C TRP A 675 -34.74 -18.39 9.11
N ASP A 676 -35.51 -17.95 8.13
CA ASP A 676 -36.73 -18.57 7.62
C ASP A 676 -36.55 -19.37 6.31
N GLY A 677 -35.30 -19.48 5.85
CA GLY A 677 -34.96 -20.11 4.58
C GLY A 677 -35.23 -21.61 4.47
N ASP A 678 -35.61 -22.05 3.27
CA ASP A 678 -35.81 -23.47 2.95
C ASP A 678 -34.54 -24.30 3.17
N ARG A 679 -34.78 -25.56 3.54
CA ARG A 679 -33.73 -26.58 3.65
C ARG A 679 -33.42 -27.14 2.27
N GLY A 680 -32.15 -27.07 1.87
CA GLY A 680 -31.66 -27.81 0.71
C GLY A 680 -31.60 -26.97 -0.57
N ASN A 681 -30.37 -26.74 -1.04
CA ASN A 681 -29.90 -27.04 -2.38
C ASN A 681 -28.37 -27.13 -2.32
N ASN A 682 -27.75 -27.74 -3.32
CA ASN A 682 -26.30 -27.73 -3.46
C ASN A 682 -25.85 -26.30 -3.75
N HIS A 683 -25.09 -25.71 -2.84
CA HIS A 683 -24.56 -24.37 -2.99
C HIS A 683 -23.05 -24.42 -3.09
N ASN A 684 -22.50 -23.64 -4.02
CA ASN A 684 -21.10 -23.71 -4.39
C ASN A 684 -20.43 -22.38 -4.06
N LEU A 685 -19.29 -22.42 -3.37
CA LEU A 685 -18.43 -21.28 -3.13
C LEU A 685 -17.13 -21.50 -3.90
N ASN A 686 -16.95 -20.76 -4.99
CA ASN A 686 -15.69 -20.75 -5.74
C ASN A 686 -14.65 -19.98 -4.93
N GLN A 687 -13.47 -20.56 -4.74
CA GLN A 687 -12.38 -19.98 -3.98
C GLN A 687 -11.05 -20.17 -4.69
N PHE A 688 -10.14 -19.24 -4.41
CA PHE A 688 -8.80 -19.19 -4.97
C PHE A 688 -7.81 -19.07 -3.83
N ILE A 689 -6.71 -19.80 -3.93
CA ILE A 689 -5.64 -19.81 -2.93
C ILE A 689 -4.30 -19.67 -3.62
N GLU A 690 -3.48 -18.74 -3.14
CA GLU A 690 -2.12 -18.55 -3.61
C GLU A 690 -1.22 -19.70 -3.15
N PRO A 691 -0.11 -19.98 -3.85
CA PRO A 691 0.88 -20.93 -3.35
C PRO A 691 1.43 -20.54 -1.98
N ASN A 692 1.65 -21.54 -1.11
CA ASN A 692 1.96 -21.41 0.32
C ASN A 692 0.87 -20.75 1.16
N GLY A 693 -0.29 -20.44 0.59
CA GLY A 693 -1.43 -19.89 1.31
C GLY A 693 -2.22 -20.93 2.09
N VAL A 694 -2.96 -20.45 3.08
CA VAL A 694 -4.01 -21.19 3.80
C VAL A 694 -5.25 -20.33 3.94
N ILE A 695 -6.43 -20.93 3.74
CA ILE A 695 -7.72 -20.28 4.01
C ILE A 695 -8.49 -21.10 5.04
N TYR A 696 -8.88 -20.44 6.13
CA TYR A 696 -9.70 -21.03 7.18
C TYR A 696 -11.17 -20.67 7.00
N TYR A 697 -12.01 -21.66 7.26
CA TYR A 697 -13.46 -21.58 7.19
C TYR A 697 -14.08 -22.06 8.51
N LYS A 698 -15.22 -21.48 8.84
CA LYS A 698 -16.03 -21.85 9.98
C LYS A 698 -17.49 -21.99 9.55
N LEU A 699 -18.07 -23.14 9.85
CA LEU A 699 -19.50 -23.40 9.76
C LEU A 699 -20.11 -23.35 11.16
N SER A 700 -21.05 -22.44 11.36
CA SER A 700 -21.76 -22.28 12.64
C SER A 700 -22.74 -23.43 12.90
N PRO A 701 -22.93 -23.88 14.16
CA PRO A 701 -23.95 -24.86 14.55
C PRO A 701 -25.37 -24.48 14.14
N ASN A 702 -25.65 -23.18 13.99
CA ASN A 702 -26.92 -22.67 13.48
C ASN A 702 -27.32 -23.26 12.11
N TYR A 703 -26.38 -23.81 11.35
CA TYR A 703 -26.65 -24.44 10.06
C TYR A 703 -26.75 -25.98 10.12
N PHE A 704 -26.45 -26.59 11.27
CA PHE A 704 -26.43 -28.06 11.40
C PHE A 704 -26.93 -28.61 12.75
N TYR A 705 -27.60 -27.80 13.57
CA TYR A 705 -27.96 -28.17 14.94
C TYR A 705 -28.87 -29.40 15.06
N ARG A 706 -29.97 -29.47 14.30
CA ARG A 706 -30.94 -30.58 14.41
C ARG A 706 -30.55 -31.76 13.53
N GLN A 707 -30.94 -32.96 13.98
CA GLN A 707 -30.76 -34.22 13.27
C GLN A 707 -31.43 -34.17 11.89
N GLN A 708 -30.68 -34.60 10.87
CA GLN A 708 -31.14 -34.72 9.50
C GLN A 708 -30.19 -35.63 8.71
N ASP A 709 -30.75 -36.44 7.82
CA ASP A 709 -29.95 -37.31 6.96
C ASP A 709 -29.21 -36.54 5.87
N ASN A 710 -28.03 -37.06 5.50
CA ASN A 710 -27.24 -36.63 4.34
C ASN A 710 -26.78 -35.15 4.39
N ARG A 711 -26.46 -34.62 5.58
CA ARG A 711 -25.80 -33.31 5.72
C ARG A 711 -24.29 -33.45 5.57
N LYS A 712 -23.72 -32.69 4.65
CA LYS A 712 -22.29 -32.77 4.34
C LYS A 712 -21.74 -31.50 3.75
N ILE A 713 -20.44 -31.30 3.96
CA ILE A 713 -19.62 -30.31 3.25
C ILE A 713 -18.69 -31.07 2.31
N ARG A 714 -18.59 -30.62 1.05
CA ARG A 714 -17.64 -31.19 0.08
C ARG A 714 -16.66 -30.12 -0.36
N VAL A 715 -15.37 -30.41 -0.29
CA VAL A 715 -14.31 -29.54 -0.82
C VAL A 715 -13.74 -30.22 -2.06
N GLN A 716 -14.01 -29.64 -3.22
CA GLN A 716 -13.61 -30.17 -4.52
C GLN A 716 -12.44 -29.35 -5.08
N ASN A 717 -11.34 -30.02 -5.41
CA ASN A 717 -10.23 -29.39 -6.10
C ASN A 717 -10.50 -29.37 -7.62
N MET A 718 -10.22 -28.24 -8.28
CA MET A 718 -10.42 -28.08 -9.72
C MET A 718 -9.21 -28.50 -10.56
N GLY A 719 -8.20 -29.14 -9.93
CA GLY A 719 -7.03 -29.69 -10.62
C GLY A 719 -6.03 -28.63 -11.07
N TYR A 720 -5.96 -27.49 -10.36
CA TYR A 720 -4.99 -26.42 -10.64
C TYR A 720 -3.64 -26.75 -9.99
N ALA A 721 -3.68 -27.25 -8.77
CA ALA A 721 -2.53 -27.75 -8.01
C ALA A 721 -2.99 -28.77 -6.95
N SER A 722 -2.05 -29.45 -6.29
CA SER A 722 -2.34 -30.28 -5.12
C SER A 722 -2.71 -29.41 -3.92
N LEU A 723 -3.81 -29.73 -3.25
CA LEU A 723 -4.27 -29.02 -2.05
C LEU A 723 -4.35 -29.97 -0.86
N THR A 724 -4.21 -29.44 0.35
CA THR A 724 -4.47 -30.17 1.59
C THR A 724 -5.70 -29.60 2.24
N VAL A 725 -6.68 -30.44 2.56
CA VAL A 725 -7.89 -30.04 3.26
C VAL A 725 -7.88 -30.67 4.64
N CYS A 726 -7.96 -29.84 5.68
CA CYS A 726 -8.12 -30.31 7.05
C CYS A 726 -9.46 -29.86 7.63
N HIS A 727 -10.00 -30.62 8.58
CA HIS A 727 -11.17 -30.21 9.34
C HIS A 727 -11.10 -30.65 10.79
N SER A 728 -11.78 -29.91 11.67
CA SER A 728 -11.86 -30.20 13.10
C SER A 728 -13.13 -29.60 13.72
N ARG A 729 -13.52 -30.17 14.86
CA ARG A 729 -14.60 -29.66 15.73
C ARG A 729 -14.06 -28.99 17.00
N THR A 730 -12.75 -29.12 17.25
CA THR A 730 -12.09 -28.69 18.50
C THR A 730 -10.94 -27.72 18.23
N ASN A 731 -10.19 -27.91 17.14
CA ASN A 731 -9.14 -27.00 16.70
C ASN A 731 -9.73 -25.95 15.73
N GLU A 732 -9.63 -24.66 16.08
CA GLU A 732 -10.10 -23.56 15.22
C GLU A 732 -9.24 -23.37 13.96
N PHE A 733 -7.97 -23.80 14.02
CA PHE A 733 -7.00 -23.69 12.95
C PHE A 733 -6.41 -25.07 12.61
N PRO A 734 -7.23 -26.00 12.06
CA PRO A 734 -6.75 -27.34 11.71
C PRO A 734 -5.69 -27.24 10.61
N ARG A 735 -4.52 -27.87 10.80
CA ARG A 735 -3.43 -27.88 9.80
C ARG A 735 -2.67 -29.19 9.81
N GLN A 736 -2.13 -29.62 8.68
CA GLN A 736 -1.40 -30.90 8.61
C GLN A 736 -0.19 -30.95 9.56
N ASN A 737 0.51 -29.83 9.74
CA ASN A 737 1.73 -29.71 10.56
C ASN A 737 1.48 -29.05 11.94
N ALA A 738 0.24 -29.05 12.44
CA ALA A 738 -0.04 -28.51 13.77
C ALA A 738 0.57 -29.40 14.87
N THR A 739 1.09 -28.77 15.93
CA THR A 739 1.64 -29.46 17.12
C THR A 739 0.59 -30.24 17.90
N ASN A 740 -0.70 -29.88 17.78
CA ASN A 740 -1.83 -30.60 18.36
C ASN A 740 -2.65 -31.26 17.24
N GLN A 741 -2.30 -32.51 16.89
CA GLN A 741 -3.03 -33.29 15.88
C GLN A 741 -4.33 -33.92 16.42
N ASP A 742 -4.55 -33.87 17.74
CA ASP A 742 -5.73 -34.46 18.37
C ASP A 742 -7.02 -33.75 17.91
N GLY A 743 -7.95 -34.52 17.35
CA GLY A 743 -9.28 -34.03 16.94
C GLY A 743 -9.33 -33.31 15.59
N GLN A 744 -8.30 -33.41 14.75
CA GLN A 744 -8.33 -32.93 13.36
C GLN A 744 -8.06 -34.05 12.36
N THR A 745 -8.61 -33.91 11.14
CA THR A 745 -8.41 -34.85 10.03
C THR A 745 -7.97 -34.08 8.80
N CYS A 746 -6.86 -34.51 8.17
CA CYS A 746 -6.28 -33.87 7.00
C CYS A 746 -6.17 -34.85 5.83
N ARG A 747 -6.45 -34.39 4.62
CA ARG A 747 -6.31 -35.18 3.39
C ARG A 747 -5.80 -34.31 2.24
N ASN A 748 -4.82 -34.84 1.52
CA ASN A 748 -4.34 -34.25 0.27
C ASN A 748 -5.28 -34.62 -0.89
N ILE A 749 -5.59 -33.65 -1.75
CA ILE A 749 -6.47 -33.79 -2.91
C ILE A 749 -5.86 -33.14 -4.15
N ASN A 750 -6.04 -33.80 -5.30
CA ASN A 750 -5.59 -33.31 -6.62
C ASN A 750 -6.77 -32.99 -7.53
N MET A 751 -7.46 -34.00 -8.07
CA MET A 751 -8.75 -33.84 -8.77
C MET A 751 -9.90 -34.44 -7.97
N ASP A 752 -9.62 -34.78 -6.71
CA ASP A 752 -10.53 -35.46 -5.81
C ASP A 752 -11.33 -34.46 -4.98
N THR A 753 -12.30 -35.00 -4.26
CA THR A 753 -13.14 -34.27 -3.32
C THR A 753 -12.95 -34.83 -1.91
N VAL A 754 -12.83 -33.96 -0.91
CA VAL A 754 -13.00 -34.33 0.49
C VAL A 754 -14.45 -34.14 0.87
N GLN A 755 -15.09 -35.21 1.36
CA GLN A 755 -16.43 -35.15 1.95
C GLN A 755 -16.31 -35.17 3.47
N ILE A 756 -16.97 -34.22 4.11
CA ILE A 756 -17.07 -34.09 5.56
C ILE A 756 -18.53 -34.31 5.91
N ASP A 757 -18.84 -35.49 6.44
CA ASP A 757 -20.18 -35.84 6.86
C ASP A 757 -20.46 -35.27 8.26
N LEU A 758 -21.67 -34.70 8.42
CA LEU A 758 -22.15 -34.17 9.70
C LEU A 758 -23.41 -34.95 10.15
N PRO A 759 -23.30 -36.25 10.46
CA PRO A 759 -24.42 -37.01 11.00
C PRO A 759 -24.60 -36.63 12.46
N ASN A 760 -25.73 -35.98 12.78
CA ASN A 760 -26.12 -35.62 14.14
C ASN A 760 -24.99 -34.97 14.99
N PRO A 761 -24.31 -33.92 14.48
CA PRO A 761 -23.05 -33.39 15.03
C PRO A 761 -23.19 -32.65 16.36
N CYS A 762 -24.42 -32.49 16.85
CA CYS A 762 -24.78 -31.84 18.10
C CYS A 762 -25.55 -32.78 19.05
N ASP A 763 -25.49 -34.10 18.83
CA ASP A 763 -26.14 -35.07 19.73
C ASP A 763 -25.64 -34.90 21.17
N GLY A 764 -26.57 -34.96 22.12
CA GLY A 764 -26.30 -34.71 23.54
C GLY A 764 -26.19 -33.25 23.95
N GLN A 765 -26.31 -32.28 23.02
CA GLN A 765 -26.30 -30.85 23.32
C GLN A 765 -27.73 -30.29 23.41
N TYR A 766 -28.04 -29.59 24.49
CA TYR A 766 -29.39 -29.03 24.71
C TYR A 766 -29.59 -27.64 24.07
N TYR A 767 -28.51 -26.87 23.92
CA TYR A 767 -28.54 -25.53 23.34
C TYR A 767 -27.64 -25.46 22.09
N ILE A 768 -28.06 -24.69 21.08
CA ILE A 768 -27.26 -24.45 19.86
C ILE A 768 -25.86 -23.92 20.21
N ARG A 769 -25.79 -23.05 21.21
CA ARG A 769 -24.55 -22.37 21.65
C ARG A 769 -23.55 -23.32 22.32
N THR A 770 -23.97 -24.48 22.80
CA THR A 770 -23.06 -25.49 23.40
C THR A 770 -22.54 -26.49 22.39
N CYS A 771 -23.14 -26.53 21.19
CA CYS A 771 -22.59 -27.32 20.09
C CYS A 771 -21.36 -26.63 19.50
N HIS A 772 -20.26 -27.37 19.34
CA HIS A 772 -19.03 -26.82 18.76
C HIS A 772 -19.24 -26.46 17.27
N PRO A 773 -18.52 -25.49 16.69
CA PRO A 773 -18.50 -25.22 15.25
C PRO A 773 -17.71 -26.27 14.45
N LEU A 774 -17.88 -26.31 13.13
CA LEU A 774 -16.98 -27.06 12.24
C LEU A 774 -15.98 -26.09 11.64
N TYR A 775 -14.69 -26.36 11.84
CA TYR A 775 -13.58 -25.62 11.26
C TYR A 775 -12.97 -26.42 10.11
N ILE A 776 -12.65 -25.75 9.01
CA ILE A 776 -12.03 -26.34 7.82
C ILE A 776 -10.88 -25.43 7.40
N SER A 777 -9.76 -26.02 7.00
CA SER A 777 -8.70 -25.30 6.30
C SER A 777 -8.46 -25.91 4.93
N VAL A 778 -8.11 -25.06 3.98
CA VAL A 778 -7.60 -25.47 2.67
C VAL A 778 -6.23 -24.83 2.52
N GLU A 779 -5.22 -25.66 2.30
CA GLU A 779 -3.81 -25.27 2.19
C GLU A 779 -3.32 -25.59 0.78
N TYR A 780 -2.49 -24.71 0.23
CA TYR A 780 -1.71 -24.99 -0.98
C TYR A 780 -0.23 -25.11 -0.59
N PRO A 781 0.21 -26.29 -0.12
CA PRO A 781 1.61 -26.51 0.21
C PRO A 781 2.44 -26.50 -1.08
N GLN A 782 3.34 -25.54 -1.23
CA GLN A 782 4.24 -25.51 -2.39
C GLN A 782 5.64 -25.97 -1.99
N SER A 783 6.06 -27.10 -2.53
CA SER A 783 7.42 -27.64 -2.37
C SER A 783 8.33 -27.40 -3.59
N ALA A 784 7.78 -26.91 -4.71
CA ALA A 784 8.51 -26.61 -5.95
C ALA A 784 7.83 -25.49 -6.78
N PRO A 785 8.56 -24.76 -7.66
CA PRO A 785 8.01 -23.67 -8.47
C PRO A 785 6.83 -24.12 -9.36
N THR A 786 5.79 -23.29 -9.45
CA THR A 786 4.57 -23.62 -10.20
C THR A 786 4.85 -23.55 -11.71
N THR A 787 4.56 -24.62 -12.43
CA THR A 787 4.71 -24.66 -13.91
C THR A 787 3.37 -24.56 -14.64
N ASN A 788 2.25 -24.66 -13.92
CA ASN A 788 0.90 -24.61 -14.48
C ASN A 788 0.18 -23.33 -14.07
N PHE A 789 0.09 -22.36 -14.98
CA PHE A 789 -0.65 -21.11 -14.79
C PHE A 789 -2.04 -21.24 -15.41
N ARG A 790 -3.06 -21.47 -14.58
CA ARG A 790 -4.45 -21.69 -15.03
C ARG A 790 -5.43 -20.64 -14.51
N CYS A 791 -5.01 -19.80 -13.56
CA CYS A 791 -5.90 -18.81 -12.96
C CYS A 791 -5.97 -17.55 -13.82
N SER A 792 -7.10 -17.34 -14.49
CA SER A 792 -7.36 -16.15 -15.32
C SER A 792 -8.61 -15.36 -14.92
N GLU A 793 -9.35 -15.82 -13.92
CA GLU A 793 -10.56 -15.16 -13.41
C GLU A 793 -10.19 -13.87 -12.66
N ASN A 794 -11.07 -12.86 -12.65
CA ASN A 794 -10.83 -11.59 -11.92
C ASN A 794 -10.61 -11.78 -10.41
N ALA A 795 -11.10 -12.88 -9.84
CA ALA A 795 -10.89 -13.25 -8.45
C ALA A 795 -9.51 -13.86 -8.17
N CYS A 796 -8.74 -14.21 -9.21
CA CYS A 796 -7.37 -14.69 -9.08
C CYS A 796 -6.45 -13.54 -8.68
N ARG A 797 -5.81 -13.66 -7.51
CA ARG A 797 -4.77 -12.71 -7.09
C ARG A 797 -3.50 -12.87 -7.93
N SER A 798 -3.13 -14.11 -8.23
CA SER A 798 -1.99 -14.43 -9.10
C SER A 798 -2.34 -15.53 -10.11
N PRO A 799 -1.65 -15.61 -11.26
CA PRO A 799 -1.91 -16.65 -12.28
C PRO A 799 -1.67 -18.09 -11.83
N ASP A 800 -0.83 -18.28 -10.82
CA ASP A 800 -0.52 -19.56 -10.18
C ASP A 800 -1.39 -19.86 -8.96
N SER A 801 -2.43 -19.05 -8.71
CA SER A 801 -3.44 -19.38 -7.69
C SER A 801 -4.21 -20.65 -8.08
N ALA A 802 -4.50 -21.50 -7.10
CA ALA A 802 -5.27 -22.72 -7.28
C ALA A 802 -6.76 -22.47 -7.02
N LYS A 803 -7.63 -23.03 -7.87
CA LYS A 803 -9.09 -22.96 -7.71
C LYS A 803 -9.62 -24.21 -7.01
N PHE A 804 -10.53 -24.00 -6.06
CA PHE A 804 -11.34 -25.06 -5.45
C PHE A 804 -12.76 -24.59 -5.20
N VAL A 805 -13.67 -25.53 -4.97
CA VAL A 805 -15.09 -25.25 -4.73
C VAL A 805 -15.51 -25.92 -3.43
N ILE A 806 -16.17 -25.15 -2.56
CA ILE A 806 -16.81 -25.70 -1.36
C ILE A 806 -18.30 -25.85 -1.66
N HIS A 807 -18.82 -27.05 -1.43
CA HIS A 807 -20.24 -27.37 -1.52
C HIS A 807 -20.84 -27.57 -0.14
N GLY A 808 -21.93 -26.86 0.14
CA GLY A 808 -22.78 -27.12 1.32
C GLY A 808 -24.05 -27.85 0.90
N GLU A 809 -24.34 -29.00 1.53
CA GLU A 809 -25.53 -29.80 1.24
C GLU A 809 -26.38 -30.01 2.50
N ASN A 810 -27.70 -29.79 2.35
CA ASN A 810 -28.68 -29.98 3.42
C ASN A 810 -28.36 -29.22 4.72
N LEU A 811 -27.77 -28.03 4.58
CA LEU A 811 -27.61 -27.08 5.68
C LEU A 811 -28.98 -26.48 6.05
N GLY A 812 -29.30 -26.45 7.34
CA GLY A 812 -30.56 -25.90 7.86
C GLY A 812 -30.44 -24.43 8.26
N CYS A 813 -31.55 -23.87 8.75
CA CYS A 813 -31.61 -22.55 9.39
C CYS A 813 -32.15 -22.75 10.81
N PHE A 814 -31.30 -22.57 11.82
CA PHE A 814 -31.67 -22.69 13.22
C PHE A 814 -31.19 -21.46 13.99
N SER A 815 -32.11 -20.79 14.70
CA SER A 815 -31.78 -19.70 15.62
C SER A 815 -32.45 -19.92 16.98
N GLY A 816 -31.91 -19.28 18.03
CA GLY A 816 -32.49 -19.31 19.38
C GLY A 816 -33.84 -18.58 19.48
N ALA A 817 -34.13 -17.66 18.57
CA ALA A 817 -35.33 -16.82 18.59
C ALA A 817 -36.65 -17.62 18.46
N GLY A 818 -36.61 -18.81 17.85
CA GLY A 818 -37.78 -19.67 17.68
C GLY A 818 -38.41 -20.20 18.99
N GLN A 819 -37.72 -20.08 20.14
CA GLN A 819 -38.27 -20.48 21.44
C GLN A 819 -39.24 -19.45 22.06
N LEU A 820 -39.25 -18.19 21.61
CA LEU A 820 -40.15 -17.17 22.18
C LEU A 820 -41.63 -17.43 21.84
N PHE A 821 -41.92 -18.00 20.67
CA PHE A 821 -43.31 -18.36 20.32
C PHE A 821 -43.86 -19.52 21.17
N GLY A 822 -43.02 -20.47 21.59
CA GLY A 822 -43.42 -21.55 22.49
C GLY A 822 -43.77 -21.05 23.89
N SER A 823 -43.00 -20.10 24.40
CA SER A 823 -43.25 -19.47 25.71
C SER A 823 -44.52 -18.63 25.73
N PHE A 824 -44.84 -17.91 24.65
CA PHE A 824 -46.12 -17.18 24.56
C PHE A 824 -47.32 -18.12 24.56
N ILE A 825 -47.26 -19.27 23.89
CA ILE A 825 -48.33 -20.26 23.92
C ILE A 825 -48.45 -20.89 25.31
N LEU A 826 -47.34 -21.17 26.00
CA LEU A 826 -47.37 -21.70 27.37
C LEU A 826 -47.88 -20.67 28.39
N ILE A 827 -47.57 -19.39 28.21
CA ILE A 827 -48.10 -18.29 29.05
C ILE A 827 -49.59 -18.06 28.74
N LEU A 828 -50.01 -18.12 27.47
CA LEU A 828 -51.43 -18.05 27.10
C LEU A 828 -52.19 -19.27 27.62
N MET A 829 -51.60 -20.46 27.59
CA MET A 829 -52.19 -21.68 28.16
C MET A 829 -52.22 -21.61 29.69
N SER A 830 -51.20 -21.05 30.35
CA SER A 830 -51.20 -20.86 31.81
C SER A 830 -52.19 -19.79 32.27
N LEU A 831 -52.35 -18.70 31.50
CA LEU A 831 -53.38 -17.69 31.69
C LEU A 831 -54.78 -18.25 31.45
N TYR A 832 -54.96 -19.08 30.42
CA TYR A 832 -56.23 -19.74 30.14
C TYR A 832 -56.61 -20.77 31.22
N THR A 833 -55.65 -21.56 31.73
CA THR A 833 -55.92 -22.51 32.82
C THR A 833 -56.14 -21.82 34.16
N SER A 834 -55.45 -20.71 34.44
CA SER A 834 -55.71 -19.92 35.64
C SER A 834 -57.05 -19.16 35.57
N LEU A 835 -57.46 -18.64 34.41
CA LEU A 835 -58.79 -18.05 34.22
C LEU A 835 -59.92 -19.09 34.36
N ARG A 836 -59.70 -20.36 34.01
CA ARG A 836 -60.65 -21.47 34.24
C ARG A 836 -60.73 -21.95 35.70
N PHE A 837 -59.78 -21.58 36.56
CA PHE A 837 -59.82 -21.93 37.98
C PHE A 837 -60.54 -20.88 38.84
N PHE A 838 -60.80 -19.68 38.28
CA PHE A 838 -61.49 -18.57 38.93
C PHE A 838 -62.94 -18.35 38.45
N TYR A 839 -63.42 -19.19 37.53
CA TYR A 839 -64.83 -19.36 37.15
C TYR A 839 -65.24 -20.80 37.42
#